data_AF-G5H523-F1
#
_entry.id   AF-G5H523-F1
#
_cell.length_a   1.000
_cell.length_b   1.000
_cell.length_c   1.000
_cell.angle_alpha   90.00
_cell.angle_beta   90.00
_cell.angle_gamma   90.00
#
_symmetry.space_group_name_H-M   'P 1'
#
loop_
_entity.id
_entity.type
_entity.pdbx_description
1 polymer ?
#
loop_
_entity_poly.entity_id
_entity_poly.type
_entity_poly.pdbx_seq_one_letter_code
_entity_poly.pdbx_strand_id
1 'polypeptide(L)'
;MSSQRDYTSYSFLTTILVIAAMAGLSQLPRFKLGSLTFKRTNILADIIKQEESPELLEADQYFDTTFLNEAAAMKVIDSATRSAERDTLSLPEAKLEEWNIATDTPAAAPILLTKPAGADQNVVPIELFSPDAMMRFNRALTRGAAGRPVRIAVLGDSFIEGDIITADLREQLQNLCGGRGVGFVPFASPLAKFRGTVLHSFSNWDIYNIRDRAQIPAAIKDRFFVSGFVCIPQEGATTRLQGVTFRKHINQAGTARLVFTNRNNTRLNVVINDSVSRLFAPEPSEHVQQIVINAPVHSISVTLNRTDGFTGYGIVLEDAGGVSVDNYSIRGNSGMALFETNSFVNQQIGQMLGYDLIVLQYGLNVMSPDVLKYDSYSKTFTRIIRYVQQCFPGASILVMGVGDRSTLRDGQFVTMPAVKGMIDAQRKAAEAAGVAFWNTFDAMGGENSMVNFVQKKWAAQDHTHIRYPGGKYIAQRFATALVYDAQQHPGDGDEPMPLYHSPAADTGKNAFPAGWEHEGTEQNPAESGTETEAGTAATDRERGQTDQNTARNGNGQRTGTGTEAGAETGTGTGTITGTGVTAGTNAGAGVTPASPAASGMRDTTRIQADSVRNGKREHDTRPNGTRPSEIQPGKQPGSNSGNGSNGNNNDDSGNNRHNRNDGNDNFSETR
;
A
#
# COMPACT_ATOMS: atom_id res chain seq x y z
N MET A 1 -52.30 40.61 27.55
CA MET A 1 -50.85 40.34 27.49
C MET A 1 -50.64 38.84 27.62
N SER A 2 -50.38 38.12 26.52
CA SER A 2 -49.96 36.72 26.58
C SER A 2 -48.45 36.67 26.80
N SER A 3 -48.00 35.91 27.81
CA SER A 3 -46.58 35.60 27.96
C SER A 3 -46.13 34.75 26.77
N GLN A 4 -45.23 35.29 25.94
CA GLN A 4 -44.50 34.48 24.97
C GLN A 4 -43.63 33.51 25.74
N ARG A 5 -44.00 32.22 25.72
CA ARG A 5 -43.14 31.16 26.25
C ARG A 5 -41.89 31.10 25.37
N ASP A 6 -40.74 31.32 25.99
CA ASP A 6 -39.45 31.20 25.34
C ASP A 6 -39.12 29.72 25.13
N TYR A 7 -39.38 29.21 23.92
CA TYR A 7 -39.07 27.83 23.54
C TYR A 7 -37.59 27.61 23.20
N THR A 8 -36.80 28.69 23.08
CA THR A 8 -35.38 28.64 22.68
C THR A 8 -34.53 27.98 23.77
N SER A 9 -34.80 28.31 25.03
CA SER A 9 -34.16 27.69 26.19
C SER A 9 -34.52 26.20 26.35
N TYR A 10 -35.76 25.81 26.06
CA TYR A 10 -36.17 24.39 26.03
C TYR A 10 -35.50 23.59 24.91
N SER A 11 -35.30 24.18 23.72
CA SER A 11 -34.61 23.53 22.60
C SER A 11 -33.16 23.17 22.96
N PHE A 12 -32.43 24.09 23.59
CA PHE A 12 -31.06 23.87 24.05
C PHE A 12 -30.98 22.79 25.12
N LEU A 13 -31.88 22.82 26.12
CA LEU A 13 -31.96 21.83 27.18
C LEU A 13 -32.30 20.43 26.64
N THR A 14 -33.24 20.34 25.69
CA THR A 14 -33.61 19.07 25.03
C THR A 14 -32.44 18.51 24.21
N THR A 15 -31.70 19.37 23.51
CA THR A 15 -30.51 18.98 22.75
C THR A 15 -29.42 18.41 23.65
N ILE A 16 -29.14 19.05 24.79
CA ILE A 16 -28.21 18.52 25.79
C ILE A 16 -28.69 17.18 26.35
N LEU A 17 -29.99 17.03 26.62
CA LEU A 17 -30.57 15.79 27.12
C LEU A 17 -30.46 14.64 26.12
N VAL A 18 -30.65 14.90 24.83
CA VAL A 18 -30.44 13.93 23.74
C VAL A 18 -28.96 13.54 23.62
N ILE A 19 -28.03 14.51 23.67
CA ILE A 19 -26.58 14.25 23.65
C ILE A 19 -26.17 13.40 24.88
N ALA A 20 -26.66 13.74 26.07
CA ALA A 20 -26.40 12.98 27.29
C ALA A 20 -27.00 11.57 27.25
N ALA A 21 -28.19 11.40 26.67
CA ALA A 21 -28.80 10.09 26.46
C ALA A 21 -28.01 9.24 25.47
N MET A 22 -27.53 9.82 24.36
CA MET A 22 -26.65 9.12 23.40
C MET A 22 -25.29 8.77 24.02
N ALA A 23 -24.72 9.64 24.85
CA ALA A 23 -23.51 9.35 25.61
C ALA A 23 -23.73 8.23 26.65
N GLY A 24 -24.88 8.20 27.34
CA GLY A 24 -25.25 7.11 28.24
C GLY A 24 -25.42 5.77 27.52
N LEU A 25 -26.10 5.78 26.36
CA LEU A 25 -26.24 4.60 25.50
C LEU A 25 -24.89 4.08 24.98
N SER A 26 -23.92 4.96 24.73
CA SER A 26 -22.57 4.55 24.30
C SER A 26 -21.72 3.93 25.43
N GLN A 27 -22.13 4.08 26.69
CA GLN A 27 -21.47 3.51 27.87
C GLN A 27 -22.08 2.15 28.31
N LEU A 28 -23.18 1.69 27.69
CA LEU A 28 -23.79 0.41 28.05
C LEU A 28 -22.87 -0.77 27.67
N PRO A 29 -22.60 -1.71 28.60
CA PRO A 29 -21.79 -2.89 28.31
C PRO A 29 -22.52 -3.85 27.35
N ARG A 30 -21.75 -4.66 26.61
CA ARG A 30 -22.30 -5.71 25.74
C ARG A 30 -23.14 -6.69 26.57
N PHE A 31 -24.45 -6.78 26.31
CA PHE A 31 -25.33 -7.78 26.91
C PHE A 31 -26.02 -8.64 25.84
N LYS A 32 -26.29 -9.89 26.18
CA LYS A 32 -26.99 -10.86 25.32
C LYS A 32 -28.44 -11.00 25.80
N LEU A 33 -29.38 -11.02 24.86
CA LEU A 33 -30.78 -11.37 25.14
C LEU A 33 -31.18 -12.52 24.20
N GLY A 34 -31.09 -13.75 24.71
CA GLY A 34 -31.24 -14.96 23.89
C GLY A 34 -30.15 -15.08 22.83
N SER A 35 -30.54 -15.35 21.58
CA SER A 35 -29.65 -15.46 20.42
C SER A 35 -29.22 -14.11 19.81
N LEU A 36 -29.83 -13.00 20.23
CA LEU A 36 -29.52 -11.66 19.71
C LEU A 36 -28.40 -11.01 20.53
N THR A 37 -27.33 -10.61 19.84
CA THR A 37 -26.20 -9.86 20.43
C THR A 37 -26.30 -8.40 20.00
N PHE A 38 -26.60 -7.51 20.95
CA PHE A 38 -26.66 -6.08 20.68
C PHE A 38 -25.24 -5.49 20.68
N LYS A 39 -24.87 -4.85 19.56
CA LYS A 39 -23.56 -4.18 19.41
C LYS A 39 -23.64 -2.72 19.87
N ARG A 40 -22.50 -2.16 20.26
CA ARG A 40 -22.33 -0.77 20.69
C ARG A 40 -22.58 0.18 19.51
N THR A 41 -23.70 0.88 19.49
CA THR A 41 -24.00 1.91 18.49
C THR A 41 -23.33 3.23 18.86
N ASN A 42 -22.32 3.64 18.10
CA ASN A 42 -21.65 4.93 18.31
C ASN A 42 -22.26 6.01 17.39
N ILE A 43 -23.30 6.68 17.89
CA ILE A 43 -24.12 7.64 17.11
C ILE A 43 -23.46 9.04 17.04
N LEU A 44 -22.42 9.29 17.86
CA LEU A 44 -21.72 10.59 17.93
C LEU A 44 -20.46 10.66 17.03
N ALA A 45 -20.24 9.68 16.16
CA ALA A 45 -19.04 9.55 15.34
C ALA A 45 -18.79 10.70 14.36
N ASP A 46 -19.84 11.43 13.94
CA ASP A 46 -19.73 12.53 12.97
C ASP A 46 -19.39 13.90 13.61
N ILE A 47 -19.38 14.01 14.96
CA ILE A 47 -19.18 15.29 15.68
C ILE A 47 -17.88 15.29 16.51
N ILE A 48 -17.44 14.12 16.98
CA ILE A 48 -16.20 14.00 17.76
C ILE A 48 -15.02 13.92 16.79
N LYS A 49 -14.02 14.82 16.94
CA LYS A 49 -12.73 14.71 16.26
C LYS A 49 -12.22 13.28 16.40
N GLN A 50 -11.97 12.65 15.25
CA GLN A 50 -11.65 11.24 15.05
C GLN A 50 -10.60 10.66 16.04
N GLU A 51 -11.03 10.34 17.26
CA GLU A 51 -10.30 9.41 18.12
C GLU A 51 -10.46 8.01 17.52
N GLU A 52 -9.35 7.47 17.04
CA GLU A 52 -9.24 6.15 16.42
C GLU A 52 -9.97 5.10 17.28
N SER A 53 -10.95 4.40 16.70
CA SER A 53 -11.81 3.48 17.45
C SER A 53 -10.95 2.39 18.15
N PRO A 54 -11.04 2.21 19.48
CA PRO A 54 -10.21 1.23 20.20
C PRO A 54 -10.30 -0.21 19.69
N GLU A 55 -11.42 -0.59 19.04
CA GLU A 55 -11.59 -1.90 18.37
C GLU A 55 -10.60 -2.15 17.21
N LEU A 56 -9.82 -1.16 16.75
CA LEU A 56 -8.71 -1.36 15.81
C LEU A 56 -7.41 -1.87 16.46
N LEU A 57 -7.28 -1.70 17.78
CA LEU A 57 -6.04 -1.94 18.55
C LEU A 57 -6.13 -3.18 19.46
N GLU A 58 -7.33 -3.67 19.78
CA GLU A 58 -7.51 -5.03 20.30
C GLU A 58 -7.51 -6.05 19.15
N ALA A 59 -6.34 -6.20 18.52
CA ALA A 59 -6.03 -7.38 17.72
C ALA A 59 -5.23 -8.36 18.59
N ASP A 60 -5.66 -9.63 18.63
CA ASP A 60 -4.76 -10.71 19.03
C ASP A 60 -3.46 -10.58 18.22
N GLN A 61 -2.31 -10.85 18.86
CA GLN A 61 -1.02 -10.90 18.15
C GLN A 61 -1.02 -12.08 17.18
N TYR A 62 -1.58 -11.86 15.98
CA TYR A 62 -1.71 -12.88 14.96
C TYR A 62 -0.32 -13.25 14.43
N PHE A 63 0.17 -14.39 14.89
CA PHE A 63 1.40 -14.99 14.40
C PHE A 63 1.07 -15.89 13.21
N ASP A 64 1.55 -15.53 12.03
CA ASP A 64 1.31 -16.30 10.81
C ASP A 64 2.14 -17.59 10.84
N THR A 65 1.53 -18.71 11.23
CA THR A 65 2.18 -20.02 11.29
C THR A 65 2.25 -20.75 9.95
N THR A 66 1.75 -20.18 8.83
CA THR A 66 1.67 -20.92 7.56
C THR A 66 3.03 -21.39 7.04
N PHE A 67 4.10 -20.63 7.31
CA PHE A 67 5.48 -21.00 6.94
C PHE A 67 6.04 -22.20 7.74
N LEU A 68 5.44 -22.55 8.90
CA LEU A 68 5.90 -23.67 9.73
C LEU A 68 5.47 -25.04 9.19
N ASN A 69 4.39 -25.10 8.41
CA ASN A 69 3.98 -26.33 7.72
C ASN A 69 4.71 -26.44 6.38
N GLU A 70 6.02 -26.68 6.43
CA GLU A 70 6.92 -26.64 5.28
C GLU A 70 6.41 -27.49 4.11
N ALA A 71 5.96 -28.73 4.36
CA ALA A 71 5.46 -29.62 3.30
C ALA A 71 4.18 -29.10 2.59
N ALA A 72 3.25 -28.50 3.33
CA ALA A 72 2.04 -27.90 2.74
C ALA A 72 2.36 -26.60 2.00
N ALA A 73 3.19 -25.73 2.60
CA ALA A 73 3.66 -24.51 1.97
C ALA A 73 4.42 -24.80 0.67
N MET A 74 5.38 -25.73 0.69
CA MET A 74 6.12 -26.21 -0.47
C MET A 74 5.19 -26.61 -1.63
N LYS A 75 4.15 -27.42 -1.35
CA LYS A 75 3.22 -27.87 -2.39
C LYS A 75 2.43 -26.73 -3.03
N VAL A 76 2.04 -25.71 -2.25
CA VAL A 76 1.36 -24.52 -2.77
C VAL A 76 2.32 -23.70 -3.63
N ILE A 77 3.54 -23.46 -3.14
CA ILE A 77 4.59 -22.71 -3.84
C ILE A 77 4.94 -23.38 -5.18
N ASP A 78 5.28 -24.67 -5.18
CA ASP A 78 5.66 -25.41 -6.38
C ASP A 78 4.50 -25.51 -7.39
N SER A 79 3.25 -25.40 -6.94
CA SER A 79 2.08 -25.30 -7.84
C SER A 79 1.95 -23.91 -8.45
N ALA A 80 2.10 -22.85 -7.65
CA ALA A 80 1.97 -21.47 -8.08
C ALA A 80 3.09 -21.06 -9.05
N THR A 81 4.34 -21.39 -8.75
CA THR A 81 5.50 -21.15 -9.63
C THR A 81 5.35 -21.84 -10.99
N ARG A 82 4.94 -23.12 -11.02
CA ARG A 82 4.71 -23.86 -12.29
C ARG A 82 3.48 -23.37 -13.07
N SER A 83 2.51 -22.73 -12.42
CA SER A 83 1.44 -22.03 -13.15
C SER A 83 1.98 -20.74 -13.76
N ALA A 84 2.63 -19.89 -12.96
CA ALA A 84 3.21 -18.63 -13.42
C ALA A 84 4.15 -18.82 -14.63
N GLU A 85 5.03 -19.82 -14.60
CA GLU A 85 5.94 -20.17 -15.71
C GLU A 85 5.22 -20.58 -16.99
N ARG A 86 4.04 -21.21 -16.90
CA ARG A 86 3.23 -21.57 -18.08
C ARG A 86 2.43 -20.38 -18.60
N ASP A 87 1.90 -19.55 -17.69
CA ASP A 87 1.07 -18.39 -18.02
C ASP A 87 1.85 -17.35 -18.85
N THR A 88 3.14 -17.15 -18.54
CA THR A 88 4.01 -16.15 -19.21
C THR A 88 4.24 -16.41 -20.70
N LEU A 89 4.01 -17.65 -21.17
CA LEU A 89 4.30 -18.03 -22.56
C LEU A 89 3.28 -17.53 -23.58
N SER A 90 2.08 -17.09 -23.15
CA SER A 90 1.03 -16.58 -24.06
C SER A 90 -0.05 -15.79 -23.31
N LEU A 91 0.27 -14.58 -22.86
CA LEU A 91 -0.70 -13.65 -22.25
C LEU A 91 -1.46 -12.86 -23.34
N PRO A 92 -2.79 -12.98 -23.43
CA PRO A 92 -3.59 -12.12 -24.31
C PRO A 92 -3.75 -10.74 -23.68
N GLU A 93 -3.69 -9.70 -24.51
CA GLU A 93 -3.84 -8.30 -24.10
C GLU A 93 -5.24 -8.06 -23.49
N ALA A 94 -5.28 -7.32 -22.38
CA ALA A 94 -6.52 -7.08 -21.63
C ALA A 94 -7.47 -6.18 -22.44
N LYS A 95 -8.65 -6.71 -22.80
CA LYS A 95 -9.61 -6.03 -23.68
C LYS A 95 -9.98 -4.65 -23.13
N LEU A 96 -9.67 -3.63 -23.94
CA LEU A 96 -9.86 -2.22 -23.63
C LEU A 96 -11.16 -1.68 -24.24
N GLU A 97 -11.96 -1.01 -23.42
CA GLU A 97 -13.00 -0.08 -23.89
C GLU A 97 -12.73 1.32 -23.30
N GLU A 98 -12.76 2.34 -24.15
CA GLU A 98 -12.46 3.72 -23.75
C GLU A 98 -13.70 4.63 -23.72
N TRP A 99 -13.63 5.64 -22.85
CA TRP A 99 -14.58 6.73 -22.77
C TRP A 99 -13.87 8.05 -22.50
N ASN A 100 -13.66 8.82 -23.56
CA ASN A 100 -13.07 10.15 -23.49
C ASN A 100 -14.18 11.18 -23.26
N ILE A 101 -14.18 11.83 -22.10
CA ILE A 101 -15.11 12.92 -21.73
C ILE A 101 -14.38 14.26 -21.79
N ALA A 102 -13.09 14.30 -21.41
CA ALA A 102 -12.24 15.45 -21.63
C ALA A 102 -11.88 15.61 -23.12
N THR A 103 -11.96 16.83 -23.64
CA THR A 103 -11.42 17.20 -24.94
C THR A 103 -9.91 17.47 -24.90
N ASP A 104 -9.42 17.99 -23.77
CA ASP A 104 -8.01 18.21 -23.51
C ASP A 104 -7.51 17.17 -22.50
N THR A 105 -6.67 16.23 -22.96
CA THR A 105 -5.86 15.43 -22.05
C THR A 105 -4.72 16.33 -21.56
N PRO A 106 -4.55 16.57 -20.25
CA PRO A 106 -3.42 17.34 -19.76
C PRO A 106 -2.12 16.67 -20.22
N ALA A 107 -1.25 17.41 -20.89
CA ALA A 107 0.07 16.90 -21.26
C ALA A 107 0.79 16.43 -19.99
N ALA A 108 1.39 15.23 -20.04
CA ALA A 108 2.13 14.70 -18.92
C ALA A 108 3.21 15.72 -18.50
N ALA A 109 3.11 16.24 -17.28
CA ALA A 109 4.11 17.15 -16.75
C ALA A 109 5.46 16.43 -16.70
N PRO A 110 6.57 17.06 -17.12
CA PRO A 110 7.90 16.47 -16.98
C PRO A 110 8.16 16.23 -15.49
N ILE A 111 8.72 15.07 -15.16
CA ILE A 111 9.08 14.76 -13.78
C ILE A 111 10.27 15.65 -13.37
N LEU A 112 10.07 16.51 -12.36
CA LEU A 112 11.09 17.43 -11.85
C LEU A 112 11.74 16.88 -10.57
N LEU A 113 12.61 15.87 -10.73
CA LEU A 113 13.45 15.38 -9.63
C LEU A 113 14.48 16.44 -9.20
N THR A 114 14.08 17.34 -8.32
CA THR A 114 15.02 18.23 -7.61
C THR A 114 15.76 17.45 -6.53
N LYS A 115 17.07 17.70 -6.36
CA LYS A 115 17.83 17.15 -5.22
C LYS A 115 17.29 17.78 -3.93
N PRO A 116 16.81 17.00 -2.94
CA PRO A 116 16.35 17.59 -1.69
C PRO A 116 17.53 18.23 -0.96
N ALA A 117 17.37 19.48 -0.52
CA ALA A 117 18.41 20.19 0.21
C ALA A 117 18.72 19.46 1.54
N GLY A 118 19.98 19.06 1.73
CA GLY A 118 20.43 18.28 2.90
C GLY A 118 20.32 16.76 2.78
N ALA A 119 19.88 16.20 1.64
CA ALA A 119 19.69 14.75 1.47
C ALA A 119 20.93 13.88 1.70
N ASP A 120 22.15 14.43 1.64
CA ASP A 120 23.38 13.66 1.82
C ASP A 120 23.65 13.30 3.30
N GLN A 121 22.87 13.84 4.24
CA GLN A 121 22.94 13.50 5.67
C GLN A 121 21.65 12.78 6.11
N ASN A 122 21.80 11.58 6.68
CA ASN A 122 20.73 10.74 7.24
C ASN A 122 19.75 10.06 6.25
N VAL A 123 20.12 9.86 4.98
CA VAL A 123 19.41 8.91 4.09
C VAL A 123 19.87 7.48 4.38
N VAL A 124 18.92 6.58 4.63
CA VAL A 124 19.17 5.14 4.64
C VAL A 124 19.17 4.66 3.18
N PRO A 125 20.31 4.17 2.66
CA PRO A 125 20.43 3.82 1.25
C PRO A 125 19.58 2.61 0.89
N ILE A 126 19.27 2.48 -0.40
CA ILE A 126 18.73 1.25 -0.97
C ILE A 126 19.92 0.37 -1.34
N GLU A 127 19.94 -0.86 -0.84
CA GLU A 127 20.93 -1.86 -1.21
C GLU A 127 20.53 -2.53 -2.52
N LEU A 128 21.45 -2.58 -3.49
CA LEU A 128 21.23 -3.14 -4.82
C LEU A 128 22.00 -4.47 -4.96
N PHE A 129 21.28 -5.60 -4.99
CA PHE A 129 21.91 -6.92 -5.15
C PHE A 129 22.01 -7.41 -6.60
N SER A 130 21.66 -6.56 -7.57
CA SER A 130 22.06 -6.69 -8.98
C SER A 130 22.12 -5.30 -9.64
N PRO A 131 22.87 -5.13 -10.75
CA PRO A 131 22.90 -3.85 -11.49
C PRO A 131 21.51 -3.41 -11.98
N ASP A 132 20.64 -4.37 -12.30
CA ASP A 132 19.31 -4.12 -12.85
C ASP A 132 18.23 -3.88 -11.77
N ALA A 133 18.53 -4.11 -10.49
CA ALA A 133 17.56 -4.23 -9.40
C ALA A 133 16.54 -3.07 -9.36
N MET A 134 17.03 -1.83 -9.45
CA MET A 134 16.22 -0.60 -9.50
C MET A 134 16.23 0.10 -10.87
N MET A 135 17.01 -0.38 -11.85
CA MET A 135 17.24 0.32 -13.12
C MET A 135 15.95 0.71 -13.85
N ARG A 136 14.92 -0.16 -13.85
CA ARG A 136 13.67 0.10 -14.57
C ARG A 136 12.86 1.21 -13.89
N PHE A 137 12.72 1.13 -12.57
CA PHE A 137 12.06 2.17 -11.78
C PHE A 137 12.81 3.50 -11.87
N ASN A 138 14.13 3.48 -11.70
CA ASN A 138 14.95 4.70 -11.73
C ASN A 138 14.89 5.39 -13.09
N ARG A 139 14.91 4.63 -14.19
CA ARG A 139 14.69 5.17 -15.54
C ARG A 139 13.29 5.75 -15.71
N ALA A 140 12.25 5.08 -15.20
CA ALA A 140 10.88 5.58 -15.28
C ALA A 140 10.69 6.86 -14.44
N LEU A 141 11.27 6.92 -13.25
CA LEU A 141 11.20 8.08 -12.36
C LEU A 141 12.02 9.27 -12.86
N THR A 142 13.19 9.04 -13.48
CA THR A 142 14.05 10.11 -14.00
C THR A 142 13.63 10.65 -15.38
N ARG A 143 13.16 9.77 -16.28
CA ARG A 143 12.82 10.14 -17.67
C ARG A 143 11.31 10.25 -17.93
N GLY A 144 10.49 9.91 -16.94
CA GLY A 144 9.05 9.71 -17.12
C GLY A 144 8.72 8.39 -17.82
N ALA A 145 7.46 8.01 -17.76
CA ALA A 145 6.88 6.96 -18.60
C ALA A 145 6.02 7.63 -19.69
N ALA A 146 6.32 7.36 -20.96
CA ALA A 146 5.59 7.99 -22.07
C ALA A 146 4.12 7.53 -22.09
N GLY A 147 3.19 8.48 -21.96
CA GLY A 147 1.74 8.22 -22.04
C GLY A 147 1.13 7.47 -20.84
N ARG A 148 1.84 7.38 -19.70
CA ARG A 148 1.31 6.78 -18.46
C ARG A 148 2.03 7.34 -17.22
N PRO A 149 1.46 7.25 -16.02
CA PRO A 149 2.20 7.50 -14.79
C PRO A 149 3.26 6.41 -14.54
N VAL A 150 4.29 6.77 -13.79
CA VAL A 150 5.20 5.83 -13.11
C VAL A 150 4.39 5.14 -12.02
N ARG A 151 4.29 3.81 -12.07
CA ARG A 151 3.40 3.04 -11.18
C ARG A 151 4.18 2.23 -10.15
N ILE A 152 3.84 2.43 -8.88
CA ILE A 152 4.38 1.70 -7.74
C ILE A 152 3.25 0.87 -7.12
N ALA A 153 3.45 -0.44 -6.97
CA ALA A 153 2.58 -1.27 -6.15
C ALA A 153 3.27 -1.57 -4.81
N VAL A 154 2.61 -1.27 -3.69
CA VAL A 154 3.10 -1.65 -2.35
C VAL A 154 2.23 -2.79 -1.83
N LEU A 155 2.84 -3.98 -1.73
CA LEU A 155 2.21 -5.22 -1.28
C LEU A 155 2.70 -5.48 0.13
N GLY A 156 1.78 -5.56 1.09
CA GLY A 156 2.20 -5.64 2.49
C GLY A 156 1.11 -6.02 3.47
N ASP A 157 1.37 -5.73 4.75
CA ASP A 157 0.53 -6.12 5.88
C ASP A 157 -0.09 -4.90 6.61
N SER A 158 -0.24 -4.96 7.93
CA SER A 158 -0.87 -3.90 8.73
C SER A 158 -0.13 -2.56 8.68
N PHE A 159 1.15 -2.51 8.29
CA PHE A 159 1.91 -1.26 8.16
C PHE A 159 1.45 -0.37 6.98
N ILE A 160 0.80 -0.93 5.97
CA ILE A 160 0.25 -0.18 4.83
C ILE A 160 -1.29 -0.12 4.81
N GLU A 161 -1.97 -0.86 5.68
CA GLU A 161 -3.43 -0.87 5.76
C GLU A 161 -4.01 0.54 5.94
N GLY A 162 -5.17 0.81 5.33
CA GLY A 162 -5.80 2.14 5.41
C GLY A 162 -5.03 3.29 4.71
N ASP A 163 -3.95 2.98 4.00
CA ASP A 163 -2.92 3.89 3.50
C ASP A 163 -1.96 4.47 4.58
N ILE A 164 -1.71 3.78 5.72
CA ILE A 164 -0.83 4.27 6.82
C ILE A 164 0.55 4.79 6.34
N ILE A 165 1.27 4.05 5.49
CA ILE A 165 2.51 4.51 4.84
C ILE A 165 2.24 5.03 3.42
N THR A 166 1.40 4.34 2.65
CA THR A 166 1.22 4.60 1.21
C THR A 166 0.55 5.93 0.91
N ALA A 167 -0.21 6.52 1.84
CA ALA A 167 -0.70 7.89 1.70
C ALA A 167 0.46 8.86 1.55
N ASP A 168 1.35 8.92 2.53
CA ASP A 168 2.44 9.89 2.59
C ASP A 168 3.55 9.58 1.59
N LEU A 169 3.72 8.32 1.17
CA LEU A 169 4.55 7.98 0.02
C LEU A 169 3.97 8.59 -1.27
N ARG A 170 2.67 8.38 -1.52
CA ARG A 170 1.96 8.86 -2.72
C ARG A 170 2.00 10.39 -2.83
N GLU A 171 1.64 11.11 -1.77
CA GLU A 171 1.61 12.58 -1.81
C GLU A 171 3.01 13.18 -2.01
N GLN A 172 4.06 12.61 -1.42
CA GLN A 172 5.42 13.10 -1.62
C GLN A 172 5.93 12.89 -3.03
N LEU A 173 5.73 11.69 -3.59
CA LEU A 173 6.14 11.43 -4.97
C LEU A 173 5.30 12.27 -5.95
N GLN A 174 4.00 12.49 -5.68
CA GLN A 174 3.16 13.39 -6.48
C GLN A 174 3.55 14.88 -6.33
N ASN A 175 4.03 15.32 -5.17
CA ASN A 175 4.59 16.67 -5.00
C ASN A 175 5.85 16.90 -5.84
N LEU A 176 6.69 15.87 -6.01
CA LEU A 176 7.96 15.95 -6.74
C LEU A 176 7.81 15.69 -8.24
N CYS A 177 6.95 14.73 -8.61
CA CYS A 177 6.86 14.18 -9.97
C CYS A 177 5.56 14.55 -10.69
N GLY A 178 4.63 15.22 -10.01
CA GLY A 178 3.24 15.37 -10.47
C GLY A 178 2.46 14.06 -10.41
N GLY A 179 1.28 14.07 -11.02
CA GLY A 179 0.30 12.98 -10.95
C GLY A 179 -0.74 13.22 -9.85
N ARG A 180 -1.87 12.53 -9.98
CA ARG A 180 -3.08 12.73 -9.16
C ARG A 180 -3.77 11.40 -8.91
N GLY A 181 -4.79 11.44 -8.05
CA GLY A 181 -5.60 10.28 -7.70
C GLY A 181 -4.95 9.38 -6.64
N VAL A 182 -5.76 8.45 -6.11
CA VAL A 182 -5.44 7.62 -4.94
C VAL A 182 -4.85 6.24 -5.32
N GLY A 183 -4.65 5.98 -6.62
CA GLY A 183 -4.34 4.65 -7.15
C GLY A 183 -5.54 3.71 -7.08
N PHE A 184 -5.26 2.42 -6.95
CA PHE A 184 -6.23 1.34 -6.87
C PHE A 184 -7.11 1.40 -5.62
N VAL A 185 -8.41 1.17 -5.80
CA VAL A 185 -9.41 0.94 -4.75
C VAL A 185 -10.28 -0.27 -5.15
N PRO A 186 -10.49 -1.29 -4.28
CA PRO A 186 -11.42 -2.37 -4.58
C PRO A 186 -12.84 -1.85 -4.86
N PHE A 187 -13.64 -2.56 -5.68
CA PHE A 187 -15.04 -2.18 -5.93
C PHE A 187 -15.85 -2.08 -4.62
N ALA A 188 -15.62 -3.02 -3.70
CA ALA A 188 -16.18 -3.01 -2.36
C ALA A 188 -15.08 -3.43 -1.37
N SER A 189 -14.99 -2.75 -0.23
CA SER A 189 -13.98 -3.06 0.78
C SER A 189 -14.54 -2.89 2.19
N PRO A 190 -14.44 -3.90 3.08
CA PRO A 190 -14.79 -3.72 4.49
C PRO A 190 -13.91 -2.67 5.18
N LEU A 191 -12.76 -2.30 4.58
CA LEU A 191 -11.84 -1.28 5.09
C LEU A 191 -12.17 0.15 4.61
N ALA A 192 -13.25 0.34 3.85
CA ALA A 192 -13.64 1.64 3.28
C ALA A 192 -13.73 2.79 4.32
N LYS A 193 -14.20 2.49 5.54
CA LYS A 193 -14.28 3.49 6.63
C LYS A 193 -12.93 3.85 7.25
N PHE A 194 -11.90 3.03 7.06
CA PHE A 194 -10.56 3.24 7.63
C PHE A 194 -9.60 3.92 6.65
N ARG A 195 -9.76 3.67 5.33
CA ARG A 195 -8.97 4.32 4.28
C ARG A 195 -9.51 5.73 3.98
N GLY A 196 -9.16 6.70 4.82
CA GLY A 196 -9.63 8.09 4.69
C GLY A 196 -9.18 8.83 3.43
N THR A 197 -8.27 8.28 2.62
CA THR A 197 -7.77 8.88 1.38
C THR A 197 -8.78 8.88 0.22
N VAL A 198 -9.91 8.19 0.35
CA VAL A 198 -11.01 8.18 -0.63
C VAL A 198 -12.34 7.95 0.10
N LEU A 199 -13.38 8.69 -0.26
CA LEU A 199 -14.73 8.39 0.22
C LEU A 199 -15.27 7.20 -0.59
N HIS A 200 -15.46 6.05 0.05
CA HIS A 200 -15.91 4.82 -0.58
C HIS A 200 -17.22 4.33 0.04
N SER A 201 -18.28 4.28 -0.77
CA SER A 201 -19.55 3.65 -0.43
C SER A 201 -19.90 2.56 -1.46
N PHE A 202 -20.58 1.51 -1.02
CA PHE A 202 -20.94 0.37 -1.87
C PHE A 202 -22.13 -0.41 -1.29
N SER A 203 -22.81 -1.19 -2.12
CA SER A 203 -23.92 -2.07 -1.72
C SER A 203 -23.98 -3.34 -2.58
N ASN A 204 -24.56 -4.40 -2.04
CA ASN A 204 -24.90 -5.65 -2.74
C ASN A 204 -23.68 -6.35 -3.42
N TRP A 205 -22.55 -6.40 -2.70
CA TRP A 205 -21.35 -7.15 -3.10
C TRP A 205 -21.05 -8.25 -2.09
N ASP A 206 -20.80 -9.46 -2.59
CA ASP A 206 -20.13 -10.51 -1.83
C ASP A 206 -18.62 -10.29 -1.93
N ILE A 207 -18.00 -9.94 -0.82
CA ILE A 207 -16.57 -9.59 -0.74
C ILE A 207 -15.81 -10.76 -0.14
N TYR A 208 -14.85 -11.29 -0.90
CA TYR A 208 -13.93 -12.33 -0.42
C TYR A 208 -12.53 -11.76 -0.23
N ASN A 209 -11.92 -12.06 0.91
CA ASN A 209 -10.51 -11.74 1.18
C ASN A 209 -9.70 -13.05 1.26
N ILE A 210 -8.56 -13.08 0.60
CA ILE A 210 -7.67 -14.25 0.50
C ILE A 210 -7.18 -14.76 1.85
N ARG A 211 -7.07 -13.91 2.88
CA ARG A 211 -6.74 -14.31 4.26
C ARG A 211 -7.69 -15.37 4.80
N ASP A 212 -8.97 -15.32 4.41
CA ASP A 212 -10.02 -16.18 4.93
C ASP A 212 -10.27 -17.41 4.02
N ARG A 213 -9.24 -17.87 3.28
CA ARG A 213 -9.33 -18.85 2.18
C ARG A 213 -10.03 -20.18 2.49
N ALA A 214 -10.03 -20.61 3.74
CA ALA A 214 -10.78 -21.79 4.17
C ALA A 214 -12.30 -21.63 3.90
N GLN A 215 -12.82 -20.42 4.06
CA GLN A 215 -14.24 -20.06 3.96
C GLN A 215 -14.67 -19.68 2.53
N ILE A 216 -13.71 -19.41 1.63
CA ILE A 216 -13.98 -19.00 0.25
C ILE A 216 -14.58 -20.18 -0.55
N PRO A 217 -15.66 -20.00 -1.32
CA PRO A 217 -16.19 -21.05 -2.20
C PRO A 217 -15.18 -21.49 -3.26
N ALA A 218 -15.14 -22.79 -3.58
CA ALA A 218 -14.14 -23.36 -4.49
C ALA A 218 -14.05 -22.62 -5.85
N ALA A 219 -15.21 -22.23 -6.41
CA ALA A 219 -15.32 -21.52 -7.69
C ALA A 219 -14.83 -20.05 -7.68
N ILE A 220 -14.37 -19.53 -6.53
CA ILE A 220 -13.83 -18.17 -6.35
C ILE A 220 -12.32 -18.21 -6.02
N LYS A 221 -11.79 -19.34 -5.53
CA LYS A 221 -10.39 -19.43 -5.02
C LYS A 221 -9.32 -19.18 -6.08
N ASP A 222 -9.66 -19.33 -7.35
CA ASP A 222 -8.82 -19.11 -8.52
C ASP A 222 -8.99 -17.71 -9.14
N ARG A 223 -9.73 -16.80 -8.50
CA ARG A 223 -10.03 -15.47 -9.05
C ARG A 223 -9.20 -14.33 -8.45
N PHE A 224 -8.27 -14.62 -7.54
CA PHE A 224 -7.59 -13.57 -6.76
C PHE A 224 -6.44 -12.89 -7.52
N PHE A 225 -6.42 -11.56 -7.44
CA PHE A 225 -5.27 -10.71 -7.76
C PHE A 225 -4.45 -10.42 -6.48
N VAL A 226 -3.22 -9.90 -6.60
CA VAL A 226 -2.36 -9.54 -5.44
C VAL A 226 -2.95 -8.51 -4.47
N SER A 227 -4.04 -7.83 -4.84
CA SER A 227 -4.83 -7.02 -3.90
C SER A 227 -5.42 -7.82 -2.74
N GLY A 228 -5.51 -9.15 -2.86
CA GLY A 228 -6.08 -10.05 -1.87
C GLY A 228 -7.60 -9.96 -1.72
N PHE A 229 -8.28 -9.16 -2.55
CA PHE A 229 -9.74 -9.01 -2.56
C PHE A 229 -10.35 -9.39 -3.91
N VAL A 230 -11.50 -10.04 -3.87
CA VAL A 230 -12.39 -10.27 -5.03
C VAL A 230 -13.81 -9.86 -4.65
N CYS A 231 -14.45 -9.05 -5.50
CA CYS A 231 -15.81 -8.59 -5.32
C CYS A 231 -16.74 -9.27 -6.33
N ILE A 232 -17.72 -10.02 -5.86
CA ILE A 232 -18.75 -10.65 -6.69
C ILE A 232 -20.07 -9.85 -6.54
N PRO A 233 -20.64 -9.27 -7.61
CA PRO A 233 -21.81 -8.41 -7.51
C PRO A 233 -23.12 -9.21 -7.51
N GLN A 234 -24.03 -8.84 -6.60
CA GLN A 234 -25.44 -9.19 -6.68
C GLN A 234 -26.19 -8.18 -7.58
N GLU A 235 -27.43 -8.48 -7.98
CA GLU A 235 -28.19 -7.57 -8.86
C GLU A 235 -28.38 -6.19 -8.21
N GLY A 236 -28.09 -5.11 -8.96
CA GLY A 236 -28.09 -3.76 -8.42
C GLY A 236 -26.90 -3.47 -7.48
N ALA A 237 -25.79 -4.18 -7.60
CA ALA A 237 -24.55 -3.83 -6.89
C ALA A 237 -24.11 -2.41 -7.23
N THR A 238 -23.70 -1.65 -6.21
CA THR A 238 -23.21 -0.28 -6.37
C THR A 238 -21.83 -0.09 -5.78
N THR A 239 -21.04 0.77 -6.41
CA THR A 239 -19.78 1.30 -5.90
C THR A 239 -19.74 2.78 -6.21
N ARG A 240 -19.47 3.63 -5.22
CA ARG A 240 -19.15 5.05 -5.44
C ARG A 240 -17.85 5.41 -4.74
N LEU A 241 -16.95 6.02 -5.50
CA LEU A 241 -15.69 6.59 -5.03
C LEU A 241 -15.71 8.10 -5.23
N GLN A 242 -15.20 8.85 -4.27
CA GLN A 242 -15.05 10.31 -4.37
C GLN A 242 -13.74 10.78 -3.73
N GLY A 243 -13.06 11.71 -4.39
CA GLY A 243 -11.83 12.32 -3.93
C GLY A 243 -12.01 13.18 -2.67
N VAL A 244 -10.92 13.40 -1.93
CA VAL A 244 -10.92 14.15 -0.66
C VAL A 244 -10.07 15.41 -0.75
N THR A 245 -10.45 16.44 0.01
CA THR A 245 -9.83 17.78 -0.05
C THR A 245 -8.84 18.09 1.08
N PHE A 246 -8.80 17.28 2.14
CA PHE A 246 -7.87 17.49 3.27
C PHE A 246 -6.40 17.16 2.94
N ARG A 247 -6.15 16.68 1.71
CA ARG A 247 -4.89 16.11 1.26
C ARG A 247 -4.62 16.47 -0.19
N LYS A 248 -3.36 16.66 -0.59
CA LYS A 248 -3.03 17.12 -1.94
C LYS A 248 -3.26 16.01 -2.97
N HIS A 249 -3.44 16.42 -4.22
CA HIS A 249 -3.47 15.56 -5.43
C HIS A 249 -4.57 14.49 -5.51
N ILE A 250 -5.35 14.25 -4.46
CA ILE A 250 -6.36 13.18 -4.39
C ILE A 250 -7.82 13.67 -4.30
N ASN A 251 -8.06 14.97 -4.56
CA ASN A 251 -9.41 15.53 -4.71
C ASN A 251 -10.02 15.26 -6.10
N GLN A 252 -9.18 14.91 -7.07
CA GLN A 252 -9.54 14.69 -8.47
C GLN A 252 -8.51 13.77 -9.13
N ALA A 253 -8.94 12.84 -9.98
CA ALA A 253 -8.08 12.09 -10.90
C ALA A 253 -8.20 12.63 -12.34
N GLY A 254 -7.29 12.25 -13.23
CA GLY A 254 -7.39 12.51 -14.68
C GLY A 254 -7.93 11.30 -15.46
N THR A 255 -7.84 10.10 -14.88
CA THR A 255 -8.33 8.84 -15.44
C THR A 255 -8.94 7.96 -14.35
N ALA A 256 -10.05 7.29 -14.66
CA ALA A 256 -10.55 6.16 -13.89
C ALA A 256 -10.48 4.88 -14.74
N ARG A 257 -9.87 3.81 -14.23
CA ARG A 257 -9.77 2.50 -14.89
C ARG A 257 -10.46 1.43 -14.06
N LEU A 258 -11.60 0.93 -14.54
CA LEU A 258 -12.30 -0.20 -13.93
C LEU A 258 -11.63 -1.49 -14.39
N VAL A 259 -11.28 -2.39 -13.46
CA VAL A 259 -10.59 -3.65 -13.72
C VAL A 259 -11.43 -4.84 -13.25
N PHE A 260 -11.79 -5.73 -14.17
CA PHE A 260 -12.72 -6.84 -13.93
C PHE A 260 -12.49 -8.00 -14.90
N THR A 261 -13.18 -9.12 -14.67
CA THR A 261 -13.46 -10.15 -15.69
C THR A 261 -14.96 -10.31 -15.79
N ASN A 262 -15.51 -10.35 -17.00
CA ASN A 262 -16.94 -10.52 -17.26
C ASN A 262 -17.18 -11.71 -18.20
N ARG A 263 -17.72 -12.82 -17.67
CA ARG A 263 -17.98 -14.05 -18.44
C ARG A 263 -19.37 -14.13 -19.06
N ASN A 264 -20.25 -13.15 -18.84
CA ASN A 264 -21.62 -13.15 -19.34
C ASN A 264 -22.05 -11.74 -19.80
N ASN A 265 -23.34 -11.43 -19.78
CA ASN A 265 -23.91 -10.21 -20.35
C ASN A 265 -24.15 -9.08 -19.33
N THR A 266 -23.24 -8.91 -18.37
CA THR A 266 -23.31 -7.84 -17.37
C THR A 266 -23.41 -6.46 -18.02
N ARG A 267 -24.08 -5.54 -17.30
CA ARG A 267 -24.22 -4.14 -17.67
C ARG A 267 -23.74 -3.27 -16.54
N LEU A 268 -22.83 -2.35 -16.85
CA LEU A 268 -22.26 -1.41 -15.89
C LEU A 268 -22.75 -0.01 -16.28
N ASN A 269 -23.64 0.57 -15.49
CA ASN A 269 -23.96 2.00 -15.61
C ASN A 269 -22.90 2.78 -14.83
N VAL A 270 -22.09 3.58 -15.52
CA VAL A 270 -21.05 4.39 -14.90
C VAL A 270 -21.45 5.86 -14.97
N VAL A 271 -21.34 6.57 -13.85
CA VAL A 271 -21.62 8.00 -13.71
C VAL A 271 -20.38 8.71 -13.19
N ILE A 272 -19.91 9.72 -13.91
CA ILE A 272 -18.78 10.58 -13.55
C ILE A 272 -19.33 11.93 -13.05
N ASN A 273 -18.76 12.43 -11.95
CA ASN A 273 -19.11 13.70 -11.32
C ASN A 273 -20.62 13.89 -11.13
N ASP A 274 -21.28 12.79 -10.76
CA ASP A 274 -22.72 12.68 -10.47
C ASP A 274 -23.65 13.26 -11.59
N SER A 275 -23.15 13.37 -12.83
CA SER A 275 -23.83 14.08 -13.93
C SER A 275 -23.68 13.43 -15.31
N VAL A 276 -22.48 12.98 -15.68
CA VAL A 276 -22.22 12.39 -17.00
C VAL A 276 -22.27 10.87 -16.90
N SER A 277 -23.20 10.21 -17.62
CA SER A 277 -23.40 8.76 -17.52
C SER A 277 -23.23 8.02 -18.86
N ARG A 278 -22.77 6.77 -18.78
CA ARG A 278 -22.71 5.81 -19.89
C ARG A 278 -22.99 4.40 -19.41
N LEU A 279 -23.83 3.68 -20.15
CA LEU A 279 -24.06 2.26 -19.97
C LEU A 279 -23.04 1.47 -20.79
N PHE A 280 -22.25 0.64 -20.11
CA PHE A 280 -21.30 -0.28 -20.70
C PHE A 280 -21.88 -1.69 -20.75
N ALA A 281 -21.53 -2.41 -21.81
CA ALA A 281 -22.00 -3.76 -22.11
C ALA A 281 -20.82 -4.61 -22.63
N PRO A 282 -19.77 -4.82 -21.81
CA PRO A 282 -18.57 -5.51 -22.26
C PRO A 282 -18.91 -6.94 -22.71
N GLU A 283 -18.40 -7.36 -23.87
CA GLU A 283 -18.57 -8.74 -24.34
C GLU A 283 -17.98 -9.75 -23.34
N PRO A 284 -18.55 -10.97 -23.26
CA PRO A 284 -18.01 -12.08 -22.48
C PRO A 284 -16.53 -12.37 -22.77
N SER A 285 -15.75 -12.61 -21.71
CA SER A 285 -14.36 -13.03 -21.78
C SER A 285 -13.95 -13.82 -20.53
N GLU A 286 -13.06 -14.79 -20.70
CA GLU A 286 -12.35 -15.46 -19.60
C GLU A 286 -11.16 -14.63 -19.08
N HIS A 287 -10.78 -13.58 -19.80
CA HIS A 287 -9.61 -12.76 -19.53
C HIS A 287 -9.94 -11.51 -18.72
N VAL A 288 -8.91 -10.86 -18.18
CA VAL A 288 -9.03 -9.52 -17.58
C VAL A 288 -9.44 -8.51 -18.66
N GLN A 289 -10.37 -7.63 -18.28
CA GLN A 289 -10.96 -6.58 -19.09
C GLN A 289 -10.86 -5.25 -18.35
N GLN A 290 -10.89 -4.15 -19.11
CA GLN A 290 -10.80 -2.81 -18.57
C GLN A 290 -11.73 -1.83 -19.28
N ILE A 291 -12.30 -0.91 -18.50
CA ILE A 291 -12.95 0.30 -19.01
C ILE A 291 -12.12 1.49 -18.53
N VAL A 292 -11.58 2.26 -19.48
CA VAL A 292 -10.75 3.46 -19.21
C VAL A 292 -11.59 4.71 -19.49
N ILE A 293 -11.65 5.60 -18.51
CA ILE A 293 -12.48 6.81 -18.55
C ILE A 293 -11.57 8.01 -18.35
N ASN A 294 -11.35 8.78 -19.41
CA ASN A 294 -10.46 9.94 -19.42
C ASN A 294 -11.28 11.21 -19.20
N ALA A 295 -11.21 11.73 -17.96
CA ALA A 295 -12.04 12.81 -17.45
C ALA A 295 -11.45 13.40 -16.15
N PRO A 296 -11.74 14.67 -15.81
CA PRO A 296 -11.55 15.18 -14.45
C PRO A 296 -12.47 14.45 -13.46
N VAL A 297 -12.03 13.33 -12.87
CA VAL A 297 -12.87 12.50 -11.98
C VAL A 297 -12.76 12.98 -10.53
N HIS A 298 -13.77 13.71 -10.05
CA HIS A 298 -13.97 13.99 -8.62
C HIS A 298 -14.77 12.89 -7.94
N SER A 299 -15.78 12.35 -8.64
CA SER A 299 -16.55 11.18 -8.21
C SER A 299 -16.80 10.22 -9.37
N ILE A 300 -16.85 8.93 -9.06
CA ILE A 300 -17.30 7.88 -9.97
C ILE A 300 -18.27 6.96 -9.23
N SER A 301 -19.44 6.74 -9.83
CA SER A 301 -20.42 5.74 -9.40
C SER A 301 -20.53 4.65 -10.46
N VAL A 302 -20.60 3.39 -10.04
CA VAL A 302 -20.79 2.22 -10.90
C VAL A 302 -21.95 1.41 -10.33
N THR A 303 -22.97 1.14 -11.15
CA THR A 303 -24.09 0.25 -10.82
C THR A 303 -24.11 -0.93 -11.79
N LEU A 304 -24.16 -2.16 -11.26
CA LEU A 304 -24.11 -3.38 -12.05
C LEU A 304 -25.47 -4.11 -12.05
N ASN A 305 -25.87 -4.56 -13.22
CA ASN A 305 -27.08 -5.35 -13.46
C ASN A 305 -26.75 -6.50 -14.42
N ARG A 306 -27.52 -7.60 -14.41
CA ARG A 306 -27.17 -8.89 -15.05
C ARG A 306 -25.80 -9.40 -14.58
N THR A 307 -25.62 -9.48 -13.27
CA THR A 307 -24.30 -9.58 -12.64
C THR A 307 -23.62 -10.96 -12.70
N ASP A 308 -24.29 -11.96 -13.27
CA ASP A 308 -23.72 -13.29 -13.49
C ASP A 308 -22.41 -13.24 -14.32
N GLY A 309 -21.47 -14.13 -14.01
CA GLY A 309 -20.17 -14.19 -14.65
C GLY A 309 -19.19 -13.04 -14.34
N PHE A 310 -19.62 -11.97 -13.65
CA PHE A 310 -18.75 -10.85 -13.30
C PHE A 310 -17.81 -11.17 -12.13
N THR A 311 -16.62 -10.56 -12.13
CA THR A 311 -15.63 -10.61 -11.05
C THR A 311 -14.91 -9.26 -11.02
N GLY A 312 -15.17 -8.46 -9.98
CA GLY A 312 -14.58 -7.13 -9.84
C GLY A 312 -13.30 -7.15 -9.03
N TYR A 313 -12.23 -6.56 -9.56
CA TYR A 313 -10.97 -6.37 -8.85
C TYR A 313 -10.93 -5.00 -8.17
N GLY A 314 -11.10 -3.93 -8.95
CA GLY A 314 -11.10 -2.57 -8.42
C GLY A 314 -11.17 -1.49 -9.50
N ILE A 315 -11.03 -0.24 -9.04
CA ILE A 315 -10.98 0.98 -9.83
C ILE A 315 -9.66 1.67 -9.52
N VAL A 316 -8.83 1.93 -10.52
CA VAL A 316 -7.61 2.75 -10.39
C VAL A 316 -7.98 4.20 -10.70
N LEU A 317 -7.70 5.10 -9.76
CA LEU A 317 -7.86 6.55 -9.91
C LEU A 317 -6.48 7.19 -9.99
N GLU A 318 -6.10 7.63 -11.18
CA GLU A 318 -4.75 8.12 -11.50
C GLU A 318 -4.80 9.31 -12.47
N ASP A 319 -3.64 9.79 -12.94
CA ASP A 319 -3.53 10.82 -13.99
C ASP A 319 -2.78 10.25 -15.20
N ALA A 320 -2.77 10.95 -16.33
CA ALA A 320 -2.10 10.51 -17.56
C ALA A 320 -0.56 10.49 -17.45
N GLY A 321 0.01 11.09 -16.39
CA GLY A 321 1.44 11.14 -16.10
C GLY A 321 1.73 11.37 -14.62
N GLY A 322 3.01 11.59 -14.28
CA GLY A 322 3.47 11.70 -12.90
C GLY A 322 3.56 10.36 -12.19
N VAL A 323 3.22 10.28 -10.89
CA VAL A 323 3.31 9.05 -10.09
C VAL A 323 1.94 8.56 -9.60
N SER A 324 1.73 7.25 -9.71
CA SER A 324 0.61 6.50 -9.13
C SER A 324 1.14 5.47 -8.12
N VAL A 325 0.51 5.36 -6.94
CA VAL A 325 0.92 4.43 -5.87
C VAL A 325 -0.27 3.61 -5.38
N ASP A 326 -0.24 2.33 -5.69
CA ASP A 326 -1.26 1.36 -5.29
C ASP A 326 -0.93 0.70 -3.95
N ASN A 327 -1.98 0.42 -3.18
CA ASN A 327 -1.90 -0.21 -1.86
C ASN A 327 -2.59 -1.57 -1.87
N TYR A 328 -1.80 -2.63 -1.67
CA TYR A 328 -2.24 -4.02 -1.62
C TYR A 328 -1.95 -4.63 -0.25
N SER A 329 -2.68 -4.11 0.74
CA SER A 329 -2.66 -4.54 2.15
C SER A 329 -3.44 -5.85 2.37
N ILE A 330 -2.76 -6.87 2.87
CA ILE A 330 -3.37 -8.10 3.40
C ILE A 330 -2.92 -8.26 4.87
N ARG A 331 -3.72 -7.72 5.80
CA ARG A 331 -3.42 -7.72 7.25
C ARG A 331 -3.12 -9.13 7.77
N GLY A 332 -2.00 -9.27 8.47
CA GLY A 332 -1.55 -10.52 9.11
C GLY A 332 -0.77 -11.47 8.20
N ASN A 333 -0.59 -11.16 6.91
CA ASN A 333 0.11 -12.03 5.95
C ASN A 333 1.65 -11.98 6.13
N SER A 334 2.31 -13.13 6.07
CA SER A 334 3.78 -13.27 5.95
C SER A 334 4.33 -12.99 4.54
N GLY A 335 3.44 -12.83 3.57
CA GLY A 335 3.70 -12.84 2.12
C GLY A 335 3.20 -14.13 1.45
N MET A 336 2.96 -15.20 2.21
CA MET A 336 2.52 -16.51 1.70
C MET A 336 1.20 -16.47 0.93
N ALA A 337 0.26 -15.59 1.28
CA ALA A 337 -1.01 -15.46 0.56
C ALA A 337 -0.85 -15.10 -0.93
N LEU A 338 0.31 -14.54 -1.34
CA LEU A 338 0.59 -14.25 -2.74
C LEU A 338 0.61 -15.53 -3.61
N PHE A 339 1.05 -16.68 -3.09
CA PHE A 339 0.99 -17.95 -3.84
C PHE A 339 -0.43 -18.51 -3.99
N GLU A 340 -1.39 -17.97 -3.25
CA GLU A 340 -2.80 -18.37 -3.33
C GLU A 340 -3.60 -17.49 -4.31
N THR A 341 -2.96 -16.46 -4.87
CA THR A 341 -3.49 -15.65 -5.99
C THR A 341 -3.37 -16.40 -7.31
N ASN A 342 -4.09 -15.96 -8.33
CA ASN A 342 -3.98 -16.52 -9.67
C ASN A 342 -2.87 -15.81 -10.46
N SER A 343 -1.82 -16.55 -10.82
CA SER A 343 -0.67 -16.06 -11.58
C SER A 343 -1.05 -15.47 -12.93
N PHE A 344 -1.99 -16.07 -13.66
CA PHE A 344 -2.48 -15.55 -14.94
C PHE A 344 -3.19 -14.21 -14.76
N VAL A 345 -4.06 -14.08 -13.75
CA VAL A 345 -4.73 -12.80 -13.41
C VAL A 345 -3.71 -11.73 -13.01
N ASN A 346 -2.71 -12.09 -12.19
CA ASN A 346 -1.62 -11.18 -11.82
C ASN A 346 -0.84 -10.70 -13.03
N GLN A 347 -0.49 -11.61 -13.94
CA GLN A 347 0.27 -11.29 -15.15
C GLN A 347 -0.55 -10.43 -16.11
N GLN A 348 -1.85 -10.70 -16.31
CA GLN A 348 -2.71 -9.87 -17.15
C GLN A 348 -2.89 -8.45 -16.57
N ILE A 349 -3.17 -8.31 -15.27
CA ILE A 349 -3.29 -6.99 -14.62
C ILE A 349 -1.92 -6.29 -14.58
N GLY A 350 -0.83 -7.02 -14.34
CA GLY A 350 0.53 -6.52 -14.33
C GLY A 350 1.00 -6.00 -15.69
N GLN A 351 0.68 -6.71 -16.77
CA GLN A 351 0.92 -6.27 -18.15
C GLN A 351 0.07 -5.04 -18.50
N MET A 352 -1.21 -5.05 -18.13
CA MET A 352 -2.17 -3.97 -18.40
C MET A 352 -1.84 -2.67 -17.66
N LEU A 353 -1.40 -2.75 -16.40
CA LEU A 353 -1.01 -1.57 -15.60
C LEU A 353 0.45 -1.18 -15.82
N GLY A 354 1.36 -2.11 -16.09
CA GLY A 354 2.77 -1.83 -16.34
C GLY A 354 3.47 -1.20 -15.13
N TYR A 355 3.54 -1.93 -14.01
CA TYR A 355 4.26 -1.47 -12.81
C TYR A 355 5.74 -1.29 -13.07
N ASP A 356 6.29 -0.17 -12.59
CA ASP A 356 7.72 0.13 -12.65
C ASP A 356 8.44 -0.35 -11.39
N LEU A 357 7.76 -0.33 -10.24
CA LEU A 357 8.26 -0.82 -8.95
C LEU A 357 7.20 -1.63 -8.20
N ILE A 358 7.63 -2.75 -7.63
CA ILE A 358 6.87 -3.51 -6.63
C ILE A 358 7.65 -3.53 -5.32
N VAL A 359 7.02 -3.02 -4.27
CA VAL A 359 7.55 -3.00 -2.91
C VAL A 359 6.91 -4.14 -2.13
N LEU A 360 7.73 -5.02 -1.54
CA LEU A 360 7.29 -6.11 -0.68
C LEU A 360 7.58 -5.75 0.79
N GLN A 361 6.53 -5.48 1.56
CA GLN A 361 6.60 -5.09 2.96
C GLN A 361 5.92 -6.18 3.82
N TYR A 362 6.70 -7.13 4.33
CA TYR A 362 6.19 -8.26 5.10
C TYR A 362 7.14 -8.63 6.26
N GLY A 363 6.84 -9.71 6.98
CA GLY A 363 7.74 -10.34 7.95
C GLY A 363 7.45 -10.03 9.42
N LEU A 364 6.74 -8.93 9.72
CA LEU A 364 6.43 -8.56 11.12
C LEU A 364 5.58 -9.61 11.83
N ASN A 365 4.59 -10.20 11.14
CA ASN A 365 3.71 -11.26 11.66
C ASN A 365 4.39 -12.65 11.77
N VAL A 366 5.66 -12.76 11.35
CA VAL A 366 6.48 -13.99 11.42
C VAL A 366 7.43 -13.95 12.64
N MET A 367 7.63 -12.79 13.26
CA MET A 367 8.61 -12.61 14.34
C MET A 367 8.09 -13.07 15.71
N SER A 368 8.88 -13.88 16.40
CA SER A 368 8.67 -14.33 17.79
C SER A 368 9.90 -13.96 18.63
N PRO A 369 9.75 -13.52 19.90
CA PRO A 369 10.86 -13.05 20.75
C PRO A 369 12.05 -14.01 20.88
N ASP A 370 11.78 -15.33 20.86
CA ASP A 370 12.78 -16.37 21.10
C ASP A 370 13.45 -16.89 19.81
N VAL A 371 12.98 -16.46 18.64
CA VAL A 371 13.51 -16.91 17.34
C VAL A 371 14.47 -15.86 16.79
N LEU A 372 15.76 -16.17 16.82
CA LEU A 372 16.85 -15.28 16.37
C LEU A 372 17.38 -15.59 14.96
N LYS A 373 16.92 -16.68 14.34
CA LYS A 373 17.33 -17.11 12.99
C LYS A 373 16.12 -17.50 12.16
N TYR A 374 16.03 -16.94 10.95
CA TYR A 374 14.89 -17.07 10.07
C TYR A 374 15.27 -17.70 8.72
N ASP A 375 16.20 -18.66 8.69
CA ASP A 375 16.73 -19.25 7.44
C ASP A 375 15.64 -19.94 6.59
N SER A 376 14.64 -20.57 7.22
CA SER A 376 13.48 -21.16 6.51
C SER A 376 12.57 -20.08 5.89
N TYR A 377 12.33 -19.00 6.63
CA TYR A 377 11.61 -17.84 6.10
C TYR A 377 12.40 -17.18 4.97
N SER A 378 13.72 -17.00 5.08
CA SER A 378 14.57 -16.45 4.01
C SER A 378 14.44 -17.25 2.71
N LYS A 379 14.50 -18.58 2.77
CA LYS A 379 14.27 -19.47 1.60
C LYS A 379 12.86 -19.30 1.02
N THR A 380 11.84 -19.23 1.88
CA THR A 380 10.45 -19.07 1.48
C THR A 380 10.20 -17.69 0.85
N PHE A 381 10.73 -16.64 1.45
CA PHE A 381 10.63 -15.27 0.96
C PHE A 381 11.40 -15.04 -0.33
N THR A 382 12.54 -15.71 -0.52
CA THR A 382 13.23 -15.78 -1.82
C THR A 382 12.31 -16.30 -2.93
N ARG A 383 11.47 -17.31 -2.63
CA ARG A 383 10.48 -17.82 -3.59
C ARG A 383 9.30 -16.86 -3.78
N ILE A 384 8.87 -16.13 -2.74
CA ILE A 384 7.85 -15.08 -2.86
C ILE A 384 8.34 -14.00 -3.84
N ILE A 385 9.57 -13.51 -3.64
CA ILE A 385 10.20 -12.53 -4.55
C ILE A 385 10.22 -13.07 -5.99
N ARG A 386 10.67 -14.31 -6.20
CA ARG A 386 10.72 -14.93 -7.54
C ARG A 386 9.35 -15.13 -8.19
N TYR A 387 8.32 -15.48 -7.41
CA TYR A 387 6.94 -15.55 -7.90
C TYR A 387 6.42 -14.17 -8.33
N VAL A 388 6.78 -13.10 -7.60
CA VAL A 388 6.47 -11.72 -7.99
C VAL A 388 7.27 -11.31 -9.24
N GLN A 389 8.54 -11.70 -9.39
CA GLN A 389 9.31 -11.51 -10.63
C GLN A 389 8.62 -12.18 -11.84
N GLN A 390 8.09 -13.38 -11.66
CA GLN A 390 7.33 -14.10 -12.71
C GLN A 390 5.97 -13.44 -13.01
N CYS A 391 5.26 -12.96 -11.98
CA CYS A 391 3.96 -12.31 -12.17
C CYS A 391 4.07 -10.90 -12.78
N PHE A 392 5.19 -10.20 -12.56
CA PHE A 392 5.38 -8.81 -12.96
C PHE A 392 6.75 -8.61 -13.61
N PRO A 393 7.05 -9.29 -14.74
CA PRO A 393 8.39 -9.35 -15.33
C PRO A 393 8.91 -8.02 -15.89
N GLY A 394 8.07 -6.97 -15.92
CA GLY A 394 8.43 -5.60 -16.29
C GLY A 394 8.83 -4.68 -15.13
N ALA A 395 8.56 -5.04 -13.88
CA ALA A 395 8.85 -4.19 -12.72
C ALA A 395 10.29 -4.35 -12.20
N SER A 396 10.82 -3.33 -11.52
CA SER A 396 11.83 -3.49 -10.48
C SER A 396 11.16 -3.98 -9.19
N ILE A 397 11.92 -4.65 -8.31
CA ILE A 397 11.39 -5.14 -7.02
C ILE A 397 12.30 -4.65 -5.89
N LEU A 398 11.67 -4.19 -4.82
CA LEU A 398 12.32 -3.77 -3.59
C LEU A 398 11.67 -4.48 -2.39
N VAL A 399 12.51 -5.09 -1.54
CA VAL A 399 12.10 -5.59 -0.23
C VAL A 399 12.21 -4.45 0.77
N MET A 400 11.08 -4.00 1.30
CA MET A 400 11.02 -3.10 2.45
C MET A 400 11.15 -3.98 3.70
N GLY A 401 12.32 -3.96 4.31
CA GLY A 401 12.60 -4.77 5.50
C GLY A 401 11.67 -4.42 6.68
N VAL A 402 11.56 -5.30 7.65
CA VAL A 402 10.78 -5.03 8.88
C VAL A 402 11.26 -3.77 9.59
N GLY A 403 10.33 -3.04 10.19
CA GLY A 403 10.62 -2.00 11.18
C GLY A 403 11.00 -2.59 12.54
N ASP A 404 11.31 -1.70 13.49
CA ASP A 404 11.48 -2.10 14.89
C ASP A 404 10.15 -2.61 15.49
N ARG A 405 10.26 -3.54 16.44
CA ARG A 405 9.16 -4.08 17.25
C ARG A 405 9.72 -4.34 18.63
N SER A 406 9.05 -3.86 19.68
CA SER A 406 9.57 -4.04 21.04
C SER A 406 9.05 -5.31 21.71
N THR A 407 9.77 -5.76 22.73
CA THR A 407 9.35 -6.79 23.69
C THR A 407 9.65 -6.31 25.10
N LEU A 408 8.92 -6.81 26.10
CA LEU A 408 9.14 -6.45 27.49
C LEU A 408 10.27 -7.31 28.08
N ARG A 409 11.35 -6.69 28.54
CA ARG A 409 12.45 -7.33 29.27
C ARG A 409 12.78 -6.53 30.51
N ASP A 410 12.89 -7.20 31.66
CA ASP A 410 13.26 -6.60 32.95
C ASP A 410 12.42 -5.35 33.31
N GLY A 411 11.14 -5.37 32.93
CA GLY A 411 10.18 -4.28 33.17
C GLY A 411 10.26 -3.10 32.18
N GLN A 412 11.14 -3.14 31.18
CA GLN A 412 11.30 -2.11 30.14
C GLN A 412 10.98 -2.67 28.76
N PHE A 413 10.38 -1.84 27.89
CA PHE A 413 10.26 -2.19 26.48
C PHE A 413 11.60 -1.91 25.77
N VAL A 414 12.09 -2.91 25.04
CA VAL A 414 13.32 -2.83 24.24
C VAL A 414 13.10 -3.47 22.87
N THR A 415 13.91 -3.15 21.86
CA THR A 415 13.90 -3.85 20.57
C THR A 415 13.92 -5.37 20.79
N MET A 416 12.99 -6.06 20.14
CA MET A 416 12.91 -7.52 20.17
C MET A 416 14.13 -8.08 19.43
N PRO A 417 14.99 -8.91 20.05
CA PRO A 417 16.22 -9.37 19.39
C PRO A 417 16.01 -10.12 18.07
N ALA A 418 14.83 -10.71 17.88
CA ALA A 418 14.36 -11.31 16.64
C ALA A 418 14.36 -10.36 15.42
N VAL A 419 14.20 -9.04 15.63
CA VAL A 419 14.16 -8.02 14.56
C VAL A 419 15.42 -8.09 13.69
N LYS A 420 16.60 -8.16 14.31
CA LYS A 420 17.89 -8.24 13.60
C LYS A 420 18.00 -9.52 12.75
N GLY A 421 17.60 -10.65 13.32
CA GLY A 421 17.56 -11.94 12.61
C GLY A 421 16.56 -11.98 11.45
N MET A 422 15.47 -11.21 11.53
CA MET A 422 14.48 -11.06 10.46
C MET A 422 15.00 -10.16 9.34
N ILE A 423 15.61 -9.02 9.68
CA ILE A 423 16.29 -8.12 8.74
C ILE A 423 17.34 -8.89 7.94
N ASP A 424 18.22 -9.64 8.61
CA ASP A 424 19.23 -10.49 7.97
C ASP A 424 18.60 -11.51 7.00
N ALA A 425 17.48 -12.13 7.36
CA ALA A 425 16.79 -13.11 6.53
C ALA A 425 16.12 -12.49 5.30
N GLN A 426 15.56 -11.28 5.42
CA GLN A 426 14.98 -10.52 4.31
C GLN A 426 16.05 -9.98 3.38
N ARG A 427 17.16 -9.46 3.91
CA ARG A 427 18.32 -9.00 3.15
C ARG A 427 18.94 -10.14 2.34
N LYS A 428 19.18 -11.30 2.96
CA LYS A 428 19.63 -12.54 2.27
C LYS A 428 18.66 -13.01 1.19
N ALA A 429 17.35 -12.85 1.40
CA ALA A 429 16.34 -13.25 0.41
C ALA A 429 16.31 -12.29 -0.80
N ALA A 430 16.50 -10.98 -0.56
CA ALA A 430 16.68 -10.00 -1.61
C ALA A 430 17.96 -10.26 -2.42
N GLU A 431 19.06 -10.54 -1.74
CA GLU A 431 20.35 -10.93 -2.33
C GLU A 431 20.23 -12.20 -3.20
N ALA A 432 19.63 -13.26 -2.66
CA ALA A 432 19.42 -14.53 -3.37
C ALA A 432 18.43 -14.44 -4.55
N ALA A 433 17.70 -13.32 -4.69
CA ALA A 433 16.82 -13.03 -5.82
C ALA A 433 17.32 -11.90 -6.74
N GLY A 434 18.45 -11.26 -6.41
CA GLY A 434 19.02 -10.15 -7.17
C GLY A 434 18.18 -8.88 -7.19
N VAL A 435 17.34 -8.65 -6.16
CA VAL A 435 16.43 -7.49 -6.06
C VAL A 435 16.97 -6.44 -5.08
N ALA A 436 16.30 -5.30 -4.95
CA ALA A 436 16.69 -4.25 -4.02
C ALA A 436 16.21 -4.54 -2.59
N PHE A 437 16.88 -3.96 -1.59
CA PHE A 437 16.48 -3.99 -0.18
C PHE A 437 16.57 -2.60 0.45
N TRP A 438 15.64 -2.26 1.34
CA TRP A 438 15.69 -1.02 2.12
C TRP A 438 15.38 -1.29 3.59
N ASN A 439 16.23 -0.80 4.49
CA ASN A 439 16.13 -1.10 5.91
C ASN A 439 15.20 -0.13 6.68
N THR A 440 13.95 -0.53 6.87
CA THR A 440 12.96 0.26 7.62
C THR A 440 13.37 0.46 9.09
N PHE A 441 14.04 -0.51 9.72
CA PHE A 441 14.52 -0.40 11.10
C PHE A 441 15.50 0.76 11.28
N ASP A 442 16.52 0.86 10.41
CA ASP A 442 17.46 1.99 10.42
C ASP A 442 16.73 3.31 10.11
N ALA A 443 15.76 3.30 9.20
CA ALA A 443 14.98 4.48 8.87
C ALA A 443 14.10 4.96 10.04
N MET A 444 13.60 4.06 10.88
CA MET A 444 12.89 4.41 12.12
C MET A 444 13.82 5.04 13.16
N GLY A 445 15.13 4.74 13.11
CA GLY A 445 16.14 5.20 14.06
C GLY A 445 16.90 4.06 14.75
N GLY A 446 16.72 2.80 14.32
CA GLY A 446 17.42 1.64 14.86
C GLY A 446 16.88 1.17 16.22
N GLU A 447 17.80 0.82 17.12
CA GLU A 447 17.49 0.22 18.43
C GLU A 447 16.53 1.10 19.25
N ASN A 448 15.50 0.49 19.81
CA ASN A 448 14.45 1.12 20.61
C ASN A 448 13.65 2.23 19.88
N SER A 449 13.76 2.34 18.56
CA SER A 449 12.99 3.33 17.78
C SER A 449 11.48 3.13 17.89
N MET A 450 10.99 1.90 18.04
CA MET A 450 9.58 1.62 18.32
C MET A 450 9.15 2.16 19.69
N VAL A 451 9.98 2.07 20.73
CA VAL A 451 9.70 2.68 22.05
C VAL A 451 9.53 4.19 21.90
N ASN A 452 10.44 4.84 21.17
CA ASN A 452 10.36 6.27 20.85
C ASN A 452 9.11 6.61 20.03
N PHE A 453 8.68 5.74 19.11
CA PHE A 453 7.43 5.92 18.36
C PHE A 453 6.19 5.80 19.25
N VAL A 454 6.16 4.85 20.20
CA VAL A 454 5.04 4.72 21.15
C VAL A 454 4.94 5.96 22.04
N GLN A 455 6.07 6.46 22.56
CA GLN A 455 6.13 7.71 23.34
C GLN A 455 5.61 8.91 22.54
N LYS A 456 5.98 9.03 21.25
CA LYS A 456 5.50 10.08 20.33
C LYS A 456 4.06 9.87 19.85
N LYS A 457 3.38 8.79 20.25
CA LYS A 457 2.06 8.36 19.71
C LYS A 457 2.07 8.11 18.19
N TRP A 458 3.23 7.78 17.63
CA TRP A 458 3.44 7.39 16.23
C TRP A 458 3.21 5.88 16.02
N ALA A 459 3.19 5.11 17.10
CA ALA A 459 2.83 3.69 17.14
C ALA A 459 1.71 3.40 18.16
N ALA A 460 1.16 2.19 18.11
CA ALA A 460 0.21 1.66 19.07
C ALA A 460 0.90 1.22 20.37
N GLN A 461 0.13 1.13 21.46
CA GLN A 461 0.68 0.74 22.79
C GLN A 461 1.11 -0.73 22.85
N ASP A 462 0.79 -1.53 21.82
CA ASP A 462 1.30 -2.90 21.63
C ASP A 462 2.78 -2.98 21.18
N HIS A 463 3.43 -1.82 20.98
CA HIS A 463 4.82 -1.70 20.51
C HIS A 463 5.11 -2.52 19.23
N THR A 464 4.11 -2.65 18.36
CA THR A 464 4.16 -3.40 17.12
C THR A 464 3.53 -2.62 15.96
N HIS A 465 2.31 -2.10 16.11
CA HIS A 465 1.59 -1.45 15.01
C HIS A 465 1.92 0.04 14.88
N ILE A 466 2.14 0.50 13.65
CA ILE A 466 2.38 1.90 13.31
C ILE A 466 1.04 2.64 13.12
N ARG A 467 0.96 3.90 13.57
CA ARG A 467 -0.15 4.83 13.29
C ARG A 467 0.22 5.78 12.16
N TYR A 468 -0.76 6.46 11.57
CA TYR A 468 -0.55 7.45 10.49
C TYR A 468 0.63 8.43 10.71
N PRO A 469 0.87 9.02 11.90
CA PRO A 469 2.02 9.89 12.11
C PRO A 469 3.40 9.19 11.97
N GLY A 470 3.50 7.94 12.40
CA GLY A 470 4.70 7.11 12.21
C GLY A 470 4.84 6.62 10.77
N GLY A 471 3.72 6.25 10.15
CA GLY A 471 3.66 5.86 8.74
C GLY A 471 4.14 6.98 7.82
N LYS A 472 3.74 8.22 8.12
CA LYS A 472 4.25 9.44 7.48
C LYS A 472 5.76 9.61 7.60
N TYR A 473 6.31 9.42 8.80
CA TYR A 473 7.77 9.54 9.02
C TYR A 473 8.56 8.48 8.23
N ILE A 474 8.09 7.21 8.24
CA ILE A 474 8.68 6.13 7.43
C ILE A 474 8.59 6.47 5.93
N ALA A 475 7.41 6.89 5.48
CA ALA A 475 7.16 7.25 4.08
C ALA A 475 8.03 8.41 3.59
N GLN A 476 8.33 9.40 4.45
CA GLN A 476 9.26 10.49 4.13
C GLN A 476 10.66 9.99 3.84
N ARG A 477 11.17 9.08 4.67
CA ARG A 477 12.49 8.48 4.47
C ARG A 477 12.53 7.56 3.26
N PHE A 478 11.48 6.79 3.02
CA PHE A 478 11.40 5.90 1.87
C PHE A 478 11.29 6.68 0.55
N ALA A 479 10.45 7.72 0.48
CA ALA A 479 10.36 8.59 -0.70
C ALA A 479 11.72 9.26 -0.99
N THR A 480 12.42 9.71 0.04
CA THR A 480 13.77 10.31 -0.10
C THR A 480 14.77 9.27 -0.61
N ALA A 481 14.76 8.04 -0.09
CA ALA A 481 15.66 6.97 -0.53
C ALA A 481 15.42 6.57 -2.00
N LEU A 482 14.16 6.46 -2.43
CA LEU A 482 13.80 6.19 -3.83
C LEU A 482 14.28 7.29 -4.79
N VAL A 483 14.10 8.56 -4.41
CA VAL A 483 14.54 9.72 -5.20
C VAL A 483 16.07 9.80 -5.26
N TYR A 484 16.75 9.54 -4.13
CA TYR A 484 18.20 9.52 -4.05
C TYR A 484 18.79 8.42 -4.94
N ASP A 485 18.29 7.18 -4.84
CA ASP A 485 18.77 6.07 -5.67
C ASP A 485 18.56 6.33 -7.17
N ALA A 486 17.39 6.86 -7.55
CA ALA A 486 17.12 7.24 -8.94
C ALA A 486 18.03 8.36 -9.47
N GLN A 487 18.48 9.28 -8.60
CA GLN A 487 19.45 10.33 -8.94
C GLN A 487 20.89 9.78 -9.08
N GLN A 488 21.28 8.79 -8.27
CA GLN A 488 22.60 8.14 -8.40
C GLN A 488 22.66 7.16 -9.58
N HIS A 489 21.54 6.50 -9.91
CA HIS A 489 21.47 5.42 -10.89
C HIS A 489 20.37 5.65 -11.96
N PRO A 490 20.45 6.71 -12.79
CA PRO A 490 19.42 7.07 -13.79
C PRO A 490 19.33 6.12 -15.01
N GLY A 491 20.18 5.10 -15.08
CA GLY A 491 20.32 4.17 -16.20
C GLY A 491 21.08 4.75 -17.41
N ASP A 492 21.53 3.89 -18.32
CA ASP A 492 22.41 4.28 -19.44
C ASP A 492 21.75 5.21 -20.49
N GLY A 493 22.54 6.10 -21.06
CA GLY A 493 22.17 7.07 -22.10
C GLY A 493 22.82 8.44 -21.89
N ASP A 494 23.19 9.13 -22.97
CA ASP A 494 23.87 10.44 -22.90
C ASP A 494 23.00 11.51 -22.23
N GLU A 495 23.58 12.16 -21.22
CA GLU A 495 23.09 13.21 -20.30
C GLU A 495 21.64 13.13 -19.77
N PRO A 496 21.43 13.30 -18.44
CA PRO A 496 20.09 13.60 -17.93
C PRO A 496 19.59 14.91 -18.54
N MET A 497 18.35 14.93 -19.01
CA MET A 497 17.71 16.13 -19.59
C MET A 497 17.95 17.36 -18.70
N PRO A 498 18.42 18.49 -19.27
CA PRO A 498 18.97 19.59 -18.48
C PRO A 498 17.93 20.14 -17.50
N LEU A 499 18.35 20.20 -16.23
CA LEU A 499 17.58 20.73 -15.11
C LEU A 499 17.20 22.19 -15.39
N TYR A 500 15.95 22.44 -15.77
CA TYR A 500 15.42 23.80 -15.87
C TYR A 500 15.25 24.40 -14.47
N HIS A 501 16.29 25.10 -14.02
CA HIS A 501 16.19 26.01 -12.88
C HIS A 501 15.39 27.25 -13.25
N SER A 502 14.32 27.53 -12.50
CA SER A 502 13.98 28.88 -12.11
C SER A 502 13.19 28.88 -10.79
N PRO A 503 13.88 28.83 -9.62
CA PRO A 503 13.23 28.98 -8.32
C PRO A 503 12.93 30.47 -8.05
N ALA A 504 11.85 30.98 -8.67
CA ALA A 504 11.46 32.38 -8.59
C ALA A 504 9.96 32.60 -8.32
N ALA A 505 9.33 31.77 -7.46
CA ALA A 505 7.99 32.05 -6.90
C ALA A 505 7.56 31.17 -5.69
N ASP A 506 8.44 30.78 -4.75
CA ASP A 506 7.95 30.21 -3.47
C ASP A 506 8.86 30.46 -2.25
N THR A 507 9.10 31.73 -1.92
CA THR A 507 9.71 32.12 -0.64
C THR A 507 8.65 32.09 0.48
N GLY A 508 8.26 30.91 0.96
CA GLY A 508 7.33 30.81 2.09
C GLY A 508 7.00 29.40 2.60
N LYS A 509 7.54 29.05 3.79
CA LYS A 509 7.06 27.98 4.69
C LYS A 509 7.33 26.51 4.34
N ASN A 510 8.12 26.18 3.31
CA ASN A 510 8.59 24.81 3.05
C ASN A 510 10.08 24.58 3.40
N ALA A 511 10.62 25.34 4.34
CA ALA A 511 11.92 25.01 4.94
C ALA A 511 11.76 23.85 5.94
N PHE A 512 12.60 22.83 5.83
CA PHE A 512 12.69 21.76 6.83
C PHE A 512 12.96 22.36 8.22
N PRO A 513 12.33 21.85 9.30
CA PRO A 513 12.71 22.24 10.65
C PRO A 513 14.11 21.71 10.97
N ALA A 514 15.11 22.58 10.85
CA ALA A 514 16.47 22.33 11.33
C ALA A 514 16.46 22.26 12.87
N GLY A 515 17.04 21.21 13.44
CA GLY A 515 17.06 21.00 14.88
C GLY A 515 17.14 19.53 15.31
N TRP A 516 18.15 18.80 14.83
CA TRP A 516 18.54 17.48 15.32
C TRP A 516 20.07 17.38 15.31
N GLU A 517 20.72 18.08 16.23
CA GLU A 517 22.09 17.77 16.63
C GLU A 517 22.08 16.57 17.59
N HIS A 518 23.14 15.78 17.57
CA HIS A 518 23.26 14.58 18.40
C HIS A 518 23.43 14.96 19.88
N GLU A 519 22.54 14.51 20.76
CA GLU A 519 22.94 14.17 22.13
C GLU A 519 23.80 12.89 22.05
N GLY A 520 25.12 13.10 21.95
CA GLY A 520 26.08 12.01 22.01
C GLY A 520 26.05 11.36 23.40
N THR A 521 26.09 10.03 23.43
CA THR A 521 26.29 9.28 24.67
C THR A 521 27.58 9.71 25.37
N GLU A 522 27.46 10.24 26.58
CA GLU A 522 28.63 10.61 27.40
C GLU A 522 29.51 9.38 27.67
N GLN A 523 30.67 9.32 27.02
CA GLN A 523 31.78 8.49 27.45
C GLN A 523 32.68 9.34 28.34
N ASN A 524 32.77 8.99 29.63
CA ASN A 524 33.73 9.56 30.58
C ASN A 524 35.17 9.44 30.06
N PRO A 525 35.90 10.55 29.87
CA PRO A 525 37.36 10.54 29.76
C PRO A 525 37.97 10.78 31.15
N ALA A 526 38.96 9.94 31.51
CA ALA A 526 39.73 10.14 32.73
C ALA A 526 40.68 11.35 32.64
N GLU A 527 41.22 11.74 33.80
CA GLU A 527 42.11 12.88 34.02
C GLU A 527 43.34 12.91 33.09
N SER A 528 43.59 14.07 32.47
CA SER A 528 44.94 14.61 32.31
C SER A 528 44.86 16.11 32.04
N GLY A 529 45.27 16.94 33.00
CA GLY A 529 45.29 18.40 32.82
C GLY A 529 46.57 18.90 32.17
N THR A 530 46.51 20.08 31.58
CA THR A 530 47.59 21.10 31.63
C THR A 530 46.99 22.48 31.36
N GLU A 531 47.46 23.47 32.10
CA GLU A 531 47.08 24.88 31.99
C GLU A 531 47.71 25.54 30.77
N THR A 532 47.04 26.55 30.18
CA THR A 532 47.70 27.85 29.95
C THR A 532 46.68 28.97 29.74
N GLU A 533 47.06 30.18 30.13
CA GLU A 533 46.18 31.35 30.28
C GLU A 533 46.11 32.27 29.04
N ALA A 534 45.19 33.24 29.17
CA ALA A 534 45.35 34.65 28.82
C ALA A 534 44.87 35.18 27.45
N GLY A 535 44.17 36.32 27.49
CA GLY A 535 44.08 37.23 26.34
C GLY A 535 42.80 38.07 26.20
N THR A 536 42.64 39.10 27.05
CA THR A 536 42.02 40.44 26.78
C THR A 536 41.11 40.61 25.53
N ALA A 537 39.83 40.99 25.61
CA ALA A 537 39.17 42.18 26.22
C ALA A 537 39.20 43.47 25.36
N ALA A 538 38.11 44.28 25.49
CA ALA A 538 37.87 45.63 24.90
C ALA A 538 37.62 45.66 23.36
N THR A 539 36.86 46.56 22.70
CA THR A 539 35.93 47.68 23.00
C THR A 539 35.21 48.03 21.64
N ASP A 540 34.18 48.88 21.45
CA ASP A 540 33.48 49.92 22.25
C ASP A 540 32.09 50.33 21.64
N ARG A 541 31.33 51.21 22.34
CA ARG A 541 30.48 52.38 21.86
C ARG A 541 29.59 52.31 20.57
N GLU A 542 28.49 53.08 20.38
CA GLU A 542 27.67 54.00 21.21
C GLU A 542 26.30 54.33 20.54
N ARG A 543 25.33 54.79 21.36
CA ARG A 543 24.20 55.75 21.10
C ARG A 543 23.10 55.48 20.07
N GLY A 544 21.86 55.79 20.49
CA GLY A 544 20.72 56.12 19.62
C GLY A 544 19.35 56.14 20.33
N GLN A 545 19.08 57.12 21.19
CA GLN A 545 17.76 57.28 21.87
C GLN A 545 16.76 58.12 21.04
N THR A 546 15.47 57.76 21.11
CA THR A 546 14.29 58.61 21.47
C THR A 546 13.04 57.72 21.53
N ASP A 547 12.33 57.62 22.67
CA ASP A 547 11.19 58.45 23.12
C ASP A 547 9.88 58.23 22.30
N GLN A 548 8.66 58.10 22.87
CA GLN A 548 8.21 58.24 24.27
C GLN A 548 6.80 57.62 24.52
N ASN A 549 6.39 57.64 25.80
CA ASN A 549 5.01 57.77 26.34
C ASN A 549 4.11 56.55 26.74
N THR A 550 4.02 56.37 28.07
CA THR A 550 2.80 56.23 28.94
C THR A 550 1.76 55.13 28.67
N ALA A 551 1.11 54.45 29.64
CA ALA A 551 1.20 54.27 31.10
C ALA A 551 0.20 53.10 31.48
N ARG A 552 -0.13 52.66 32.72
CA ARG A 552 0.13 53.09 34.12
C ARG A 552 -0.10 51.88 35.09
N ASN A 553 -0.01 52.13 36.40
CA ASN A 553 -0.41 51.33 37.59
C ASN A 553 -1.52 50.24 37.44
N GLY A 554 -1.57 49.19 38.27
CA GLY A 554 -0.68 48.77 39.38
C GLY A 554 -1.39 48.01 40.52
N ASN A 555 -0.58 47.35 41.38
CA ASN A 555 -0.88 46.75 42.71
C ASN A 555 -1.90 45.60 42.88
N GLY A 556 -1.52 44.61 43.70
CA GLY A 556 -2.40 43.52 44.18
C GLY A 556 -1.70 42.42 45.01
N GLN A 557 -1.36 42.73 46.27
CA GLN A 557 -0.83 41.85 47.33
C GLN A 557 -1.40 40.40 47.36
N ARG A 558 -0.64 39.32 47.61
CA ARG A 558 0.27 38.93 48.73
C ARG A 558 -0.45 38.33 49.96
N THR A 559 -0.49 36.99 50.02
CA THR A 559 -0.48 36.07 51.20
C THR A 559 -0.18 34.64 50.67
N GLY A 560 0.40 33.67 51.39
CA GLY A 560 0.95 33.62 52.75
C GLY A 560 0.70 32.25 53.40
N THR A 561 1.68 31.68 54.13
CA THR A 561 1.66 30.35 54.84
C THR A 561 1.64 29.13 53.90
N GLY A 562 2.26 27.96 54.17
CA GLY A 562 2.59 27.22 55.41
C GLY A 562 1.95 25.81 55.28
N THR A 563 2.49 24.66 55.69
CA THR A 563 3.57 24.32 56.65
C THR A 563 4.05 22.86 56.39
N GLU A 564 5.18 22.43 56.97
CA GLU A 564 5.54 21.10 57.58
C GLU A 564 4.80 19.79 57.17
N ALA A 565 5.37 18.57 57.18
CA ALA A 565 6.67 17.96 57.56
C ALA A 565 6.82 16.65 56.73
N GLY A 566 7.93 15.90 56.60
CA GLY A 566 9.10 15.72 57.46
C GLY A 566 9.03 14.36 58.19
N ALA A 567 9.71 13.33 57.67
CA ALA A 567 10.08 12.10 58.39
C ALA A 567 11.17 11.33 57.62
N GLU A 568 12.30 11.07 58.27
CA GLU A 568 13.46 10.33 57.74
C GLU A 568 13.48 8.85 58.23
N THR A 569 14.54 8.13 57.84
CA THR A 569 15.06 6.86 58.41
C THR A 569 14.32 5.56 58.05
N GLY A 570 15.01 4.43 57.84
CA GLY A 570 16.47 4.26 57.73
C GLY A 570 16.92 2.80 57.57
N THR A 571 18.12 2.64 57.00
CA THR A 571 19.13 1.56 57.22
C THR A 571 18.69 0.09 57.36
N GLY A 572 19.24 -0.77 56.50
CA GLY A 572 19.32 -2.23 56.71
C GLY A 572 20.45 -2.86 55.90
N THR A 573 21.59 -3.12 56.54
CA THR A 573 22.79 -3.75 55.94
C THR A 573 22.71 -5.29 55.95
N GLY A 574 23.42 -5.95 55.04
CA GLY A 574 23.56 -7.42 55.06
C GLY A 574 24.64 -7.94 54.09
N THR A 575 25.79 -8.34 54.62
CA THR A 575 26.93 -8.91 53.87
C THR A 575 27.41 -10.21 54.51
N ILE A 576 27.33 -11.34 53.81
CA ILE A 576 27.94 -12.65 54.12
C ILE A 576 28.20 -13.33 52.74
N THR A 577 29.41 -13.35 52.16
CA THR A 577 30.44 -14.43 52.21
C THR A 577 29.90 -15.88 52.07
N GLY A 578 30.47 -16.82 51.32
CA GLY A 578 31.63 -16.88 50.41
C GLY A 578 31.90 -18.35 50.02
N THR A 579 32.92 -18.61 49.17
CA THR A 579 33.44 -19.95 48.75
C THR A 579 32.50 -20.85 47.90
N GLY A 580 32.96 -21.68 46.95
CA GLY A 580 34.30 -21.97 46.41
C GLY A 580 34.32 -23.31 45.62
N VAL A 581 35.45 -23.67 44.99
CA VAL A 581 35.75 -24.99 44.33
C VAL A 581 35.08 -25.20 42.95
N THR A 582 35.73 -25.03 41.78
CA THR A 582 36.73 -25.87 41.05
C THR A 582 36.23 -27.28 40.66
N ALA A 583 36.61 -27.93 39.55
CA ALA A 583 37.29 -27.58 38.29
C ALA A 583 36.99 -28.70 37.25
N GLY A 584 37.25 -28.49 35.96
CA GLY A 584 36.98 -29.50 34.92
C GLY A 584 37.55 -29.16 33.54
N THR A 585 38.86 -29.33 33.36
CA THR A 585 39.57 -29.12 32.09
C THR A 585 39.29 -30.23 31.08
N ASN A 586 39.28 -29.88 29.78
CA ASN A 586 39.99 -30.68 28.77
C ASN A 586 40.38 -29.84 27.55
N ALA A 587 41.68 -29.84 27.26
CA ALA A 587 42.21 -29.55 25.93
C ALA A 587 42.04 -30.82 25.05
N GLY A 588 42.12 -30.78 23.72
CA GLY A 588 42.29 -29.66 22.79
C GLY A 588 42.72 -30.20 21.42
N ALA A 589 42.68 -29.37 20.38
CA ALA A 589 43.36 -29.62 19.10
C ALA A 589 43.42 -28.29 18.33
N GLY A 590 44.62 -27.73 18.18
CA GLY A 590 44.84 -26.54 17.36
C GLY A 590 45.38 -26.91 15.98
N VAL A 591 44.89 -26.24 14.94
CA VAL A 591 45.62 -26.04 13.68
C VAL A 591 45.33 -24.61 13.19
N THR A 592 46.39 -23.85 12.96
CA THR A 592 46.39 -22.58 12.22
C THR A 592 47.56 -22.62 11.21
N PRO A 593 47.72 -21.63 10.33
CA PRO A 593 46.90 -21.45 9.13
C PRO A 593 47.75 -21.55 7.84
N ALA A 594 47.12 -21.63 6.67
CA ALA A 594 47.84 -21.61 5.40
C ALA A 594 47.11 -20.81 4.30
N SER A 595 47.68 -19.64 3.98
CA SER A 595 47.68 -19.00 2.66
C SER A 595 49.14 -18.63 2.38
N PRO A 596 49.63 -18.73 1.14
CA PRO A 596 49.77 -17.48 0.40
C PRO A 596 49.65 -17.57 -1.14
N ALA A 597 49.73 -16.38 -1.74
CA ALA A 597 50.25 -16.05 -3.07
C ALA A 597 49.24 -15.84 -4.21
N ALA A 598 49.59 -14.88 -5.07
CA ALA A 598 48.75 -14.28 -6.10
C ALA A 598 49.44 -14.24 -7.47
N SER A 599 48.64 -14.27 -8.54
CA SER A 599 48.83 -13.69 -9.89
C SER A 599 47.81 -14.39 -10.82
N GLY A 600 47.34 -13.84 -11.94
CA GLY A 600 47.60 -12.55 -12.57
C GLY A 600 46.68 -12.35 -13.79
N MET A 601 46.66 -11.12 -14.31
CA MET A 601 46.14 -10.60 -15.60
C MET A 601 45.28 -11.45 -16.58
N ARG A 602 44.27 -10.77 -17.15
CA ARG A 602 43.87 -10.63 -18.59
C ARG A 602 44.24 -11.79 -19.55
N ASP A 603 43.37 -12.23 -20.47
CA ASP A 603 42.69 -11.35 -21.44
C ASP A 603 41.46 -11.99 -22.15
N THR A 604 40.78 -11.16 -22.96
CA THR A 604 39.60 -11.39 -23.81
C THR A 604 39.50 -12.71 -24.59
N THR A 605 38.27 -13.21 -24.77
CA THR A 605 37.74 -13.46 -26.14
C THR A 605 36.20 -13.35 -26.21
N ARG A 606 35.71 -12.73 -27.29
CA ARG A 606 34.31 -12.50 -27.66
C ARG A 606 33.94 -13.48 -28.78
N ILE A 607 32.83 -14.21 -28.67
CA ILE A 607 32.29 -15.01 -29.79
C ILE A 607 30.81 -14.70 -30.00
N GLN A 608 30.51 -14.05 -31.12
CA GLN A 608 29.18 -14.06 -31.74
C GLN A 608 28.96 -15.41 -32.42
N ALA A 609 27.70 -15.85 -32.48
CA ALA A 609 27.27 -16.89 -33.41
C ALA A 609 25.96 -16.45 -34.07
N ASP A 610 26.07 -15.81 -35.22
CA ASP A 610 24.94 -15.59 -36.12
C ASP A 610 24.68 -16.83 -36.99
N SER A 611 23.40 -17.12 -37.16
CA SER A 611 22.74 -17.85 -38.24
C SER A 611 23.56 -18.23 -39.49
N VAL A 612 23.34 -19.44 -40.03
CA VAL A 612 23.06 -19.66 -41.47
C VAL A 612 22.34 -21.01 -41.71
N ARG A 613 21.39 -21.00 -42.65
CA ARG A 613 20.66 -22.17 -43.19
C ARG A 613 21.54 -23.07 -44.07
N ASN A 614 21.24 -24.36 -44.11
CA ASN A 614 20.97 -25.01 -45.42
C ASN A 614 20.20 -26.33 -45.24
N GLY A 615 19.54 -26.81 -46.31
CA GLY A 615 18.83 -28.10 -46.27
C GLY A 615 18.52 -28.68 -47.65
N LYS A 616 18.13 -29.97 -47.68
CA LYS A 616 17.42 -30.75 -48.72
C LYS A 616 17.51 -32.25 -48.31
N ARG A 617 16.38 -33.00 -48.28
CA ARG A 617 15.94 -34.08 -49.21
C ARG A 617 16.87 -35.32 -49.24
N GLU A 618 16.42 -36.58 -49.29
CA GLU A 618 15.09 -37.19 -49.57
C GLU A 618 15.06 -38.70 -49.13
N HIS A 619 13.89 -39.38 -49.28
CA HIS A 619 13.61 -40.85 -49.15
C HIS A 619 13.73 -41.53 -47.77
N ASP A 620 12.65 -41.94 -47.07
CA ASP A 620 11.58 -42.94 -47.36
C ASP A 620 11.99 -44.43 -47.27
N THR A 621 11.53 -45.11 -46.20
CA THR A 621 11.07 -46.51 -46.22
C THR A 621 10.07 -46.77 -45.08
N ARG A 622 8.89 -47.33 -45.38
CA ARG A 622 7.96 -47.95 -44.41
C ARG A 622 8.37 -49.38 -44.04
N PRO A 623 7.75 -50.01 -43.02
CA PRO A 623 6.70 -50.99 -43.39
C PRO A 623 5.41 -50.98 -42.53
N ASN A 624 4.43 -51.75 -43.00
CA ASN A 624 3.08 -52.03 -42.47
C ASN A 624 3.08 -52.61 -41.03
N GLY A 625 1.99 -52.64 -40.24
CA GLY A 625 0.60 -52.25 -40.46
C GLY A 625 -0.40 -53.39 -40.17
N THR A 626 -1.48 -53.14 -39.41
CA THR A 626 -2.65 -54.06 -39.32
C THR A 626 -3.95 -53.38 -38.82
N ARG A 627 -5.04 -53.56 -39.58
CA ARG A 627 -6.45 -53.44 -39.16
C ARG A 627 -7.24 -54.40 -40.08
N PRO A 628 -8.27 -55.09 -39.58
CA PRO A 628 -9.65 -54.84 -40.05
C PRO A 628 -10.66 -54.92 -38.86
N SER A 629 -11.98 -54.70 -38.98
CA SER A 629 -12.90 -54.73 -40.13
C SER A 629 -14.12 -53.80 -39.96
N GLU A 630 -14.70 -53.36 -41.07
CA GLU A 630 -16.04 -52.71 -41.20
C GLU A 630 -17.14 -53.73 -41.53
N ILE A 631 -18.43 -53.40 -41.33
CA ILE A 631 -19.65 -53.63 -42.19
C ILE A 631 -20.79 -52.78 -41.54
N GLN A 632 -21.15 -51.57 -42.02
CA GLN A 632 -22.17 -51.18 -43.04
C GLN A 632 -23.68 -51.09 -42.59
N PRO A 633 -24.53 -50.26 -43.26
CA PRO A 633 -25.70 -49.60 -42.63
C PRO A 633 -27.10 -49.89 -43.24
N GLY A 634 -28.20 -49.34 -42.66
CA GLY A 634 -29.47 -49.21 -43.41
C GLY A 634 -30.75 -48.67 -42.70
N LYS A 635 -31.44 -47.75 -43.41
CA LYS A 635 -32.91 -47.49 -43.51
C LYS A 635 -33.70 -46.64 -42.48
N GLN A 636 -34.33 -45.59 -43.05
CA GLN A 636 -35.61 -44.93 -42.68
C GLN A 636 -36.83 -45.81 -43.07
N PRO A 637 -38.07 -45.63 -42.52
CA PRO A 637 -39.00 -44.48 -42.75
C PRO A 637 -39.81 -44.06 -41.47
N GLY A 638 -40.78 -43.11 -41.43
CA GLY A 638 -41.32 -42.12 -42.37
C GLY A 638 -42.62 -41.41 -41.83
N SER A 639 -42.96 -40.24 -42.40
CA SER A 639 -44.29 -39.55 -42.50
C SER A 639 -45.20 -39.29 -41.28
N ASN A 640 -45.42 -37.99 -40.94
CA ASN A 640 -46.70 -37.23 -40.96
C ASN A 640 -46.50 -35.85 -40.28
N SER A 641 -47.20 -34.72 -40.53
CA SER A 641 -48.01 -34.13 -41.62
C SER A 641 -48.88 -33.01 -40.98
N GLY A 642 -48.95 -31.80 -41.54
CA GLY A 642 -49.87 -30.72 -41.11
C GLY A 642 -49.17 -29.37 -40.88
N ASN A 643 -49.14 -28.46 -41.86
CA ASN A 643 -50.10 -27.37 -42.11
C ASN A 643 -50.27 -26.36 -40.93
N GLY A 644 -50.15 -25.03 -41.15
CA GLY A 644 -49.94 -24.38 -42.46
C GLY A 644 -49.80 -22.85 -42.46
N SER A 645 -50.07 -22.29 -43.64
CA SER A 645 -49.88 -20.92 -44.11
C SER A 645 -50.48 -19.80 -43.24
N ASN A 646 -49.74 -18.70 -43.07
CA ASN A 646 -50.07 -17.42 -43.73
C ASN A 646 -48.93 -16.40 -43.62
N GLY A 647 -48.65 -15.71 -44.71
CA GLY A 647 -47.90 -14.45 -44.71
C GLY A 647 -48.80 -13.29 -45.11
N ASN A 648 -48.33 -12.06 -44.89
CA ASN A 648 -48.52 -10.99 -45.87
C ASN A 648 -47.53 -9.84 -45.64
N ASN A 649 -47.23 -9.14 -46.73
CA ASN A 649 -46.42 -7.92 -46.73
C ASN A 649 -47.23 -6.73 -46.17
N ASN A 650 -46.53 -5.66 -45.78
CA ASN A 650 -46.62 -4.38 -46.50
C ASN A 650 -45.61 -3.36 -45.95
N ASP A 651 -44.93 -2.68 -46.87
CA ASP A 651 -44.36 -1.35 -46.65
C ASP A 651 -45.50 -0.32 -46.49
N ASP A 652 -45.30 0.75 -45.71
CA ASP A 652 -45.36 2.11 -46.27
C ASP A 652 -44.78 3.21 -45.33
N SER A 653 -44.53 4.35 -45.97
CA SER A 653 -43.98 5.63 -45.57
C SER A 653 -44.91 6.45 -44.64
N GLY A 654 -44.39 7.41 -43.84
CA GLY A 654 -45.29 8.32 -43.10
C GLY A 654 -44.66 9.42 -42.24
N ASN A 655 -44.36 10.57 -42.85
CA ASN A 655 -43.80 11.81 -42.28
C ASN A 655 -44.78 12.63 -41.39
N ASN A 656 -44.35 13.13 -40.21
CA ASN A 656 -44.70 14.44 -39.58
C ASN A 656 -44.08 14.54 -38.16
N ARG A 657 -43.25 15.54 -37.80
CA ARG A 657 -43.51 16.99 -37.54
C ARG A 657 -44.34 17.33 -36.30
N HIS A 658 -43.68 18.06 -35.39
CA HIS A 658 -44.16 18.99 -34.36
C HIS A 658 -45.46 18.69 -33.60
N ASN A 659 -45.33 18.66 -32.27
CA ASN A 659 -46.11 19.62 -31.48
C ASN A 659 -45.32 20.15 -30.27
N ARG A 660 -45.35 21.47 -30.07
CA ARG A 660 -45.09 22.09 -28.76
C ARG A 660 -46.44 22.18 -28.05
N ASN A 661 -46.48 22.02 -26.74
CA ASN A 661 -47.42 22.81 -25.95
C ASN A 661 -46.89 22.98 -24.54
N ASP A 662 -46.98 24.22 -24.05
CA ASP A 662 -46.62 24.60 -22.69
C ASP A 662 -47.73 24.15 -21.71
N GLY A 663 -47.35 23.96 -20.45
CA GLY A 663 -48.26 23.53 -19.39
C GLY A 663 -47.58 23.57 -18.03
N ASN A 664 -47.58 24.76 -17.41
CA ASN A 664 -47.30 24.93 -15.98
C ASN A 664 -48.14 23.95 -15.15
N ASP A 665 -47.56 23.41 -14.07
CA ASP A 665 -48.11 23.69 -12.75
C ASP A 665 -47.09 23.45 -11.62
N ASN A 666 -47.07 24.38 -10.67
CA ASN A 666 -46.31 24.24 -9.43
C ASN A 666 -47.03 23.28 -8.50
N PHE A 667 -46.30 22.35 -7.86
CA PHE A 667 -46.61 22.00 -6.47
C PHE A 667 -45.35 21.68 -5.68
N SER A 668 -44.97 22.64 -4.84
CA SER A 668 -44.10 22.41 -3.70
C SER A 668 -44.91 21.79 -2.56
N GLU A 669 -44.48 20.68 -1.99
CA GLU A 669 -44.62 20.50 -0.54
C GLU A 669 -43.60 19.52 0.05
N THR A 670 -43.04 19.94 1.18
CA THR A 670 -42.08 19.24 2.02
C THR A 670 -42.64 17.99 2.69
N ARG A 671 -41.86 16.90 2.70
CA ARG A 671 -41.40 16.29 3.96
C ARG A 671 -40.16 15.41 3.80
#